data_AF-A0A3M1QW61-F1
#
_entry.id   AF-A0A3M1QW61-F1
#
_cell.length_a   1.000
_cell.length_b   1.000
_cell.length_c   1.000
_cell.angle_alpha   90.00
_cell.angle_beta   90.00
_cell.angle_gamma   90.00
#
_symmetry.space_group_name_H-M   'P 1'
#
loop_
_entity.id
_entity.type
_entity.pdbx_description
1 polymer ?
#
loop_
_entity_poly.entity_id
_entity_poly.type
_entity_poly.pdbx_seq_one_letter_code
_entity_poly.pdbx_strand_id
1 'polypeptide(L)'
;PFGTGKGCRLIFNTDVLCFAPPDYARPLPPKLLHPKRVLKGVHRGIRDGANQSGIPDVNGAILFDERFLGKPLVFCGTGGLMPREIRGEPAHLKRADPGDWIVMVGGRIGKDGIHGATFSSLELREDSPSTAVQIGDPITQKKMFDFLLEARDRGYYKCITDNGAGGLSSSVGEMARFSNGCELHLEKAPLKYVGLQPWEILLSEAQERMTLAVAPDKLEAFLALAAQREVEATPLGRFTDSGKFHVLYQGKTVAYLDMDFLHQGLPRLHLQARWTPPRHPEPNLPEPEDCTPLLLRLLSSLNICSKESLVRQYDHEVQGMSVIKPFVGVENDGPSDAAVLRPFFDSYEGIIVANGICPRYSDIDTYHMVACAIDEAVRNVLAVGGKLGHIAGLDNFCWPDPIESEKTPDGRYKLAQLVRANQALYDYCTAYDLPCISGKDSMKNDYHIGTEKISVPPTLLFSVLARMEDVRRAVTMDAKQAGDLVYVLGETRAELGGSEYYALYGWIGNRVPTVDASRAKTLYQALAQATGRGLVASCHDCSEGGLGVALAETAFAGGLGMEISLAAVPRSPEVDRDDTLLFSESQSRFVVTVHPEHQEEFEALFAHLPCGRIGVVTASPLFTVRGRRGTTIIQSDIFRLKAAWQQPLQRY
;
A
#
# COMPACT_ATOMS: atom_id res chain seq x y z
N PRO A 1 -6.54 8.02 9.38
CA PRO A 1 -6.39 7.26 10.64
C PRO A 1 -6.62 8.07 11.92
N PHE A 2 -6.24 9.36 12.00
CA PHE A 2 -6.37 10.12 13.26
C PHE A 2 -7.80 10.08 13.82
N GLY A 3 -8.83 10.23 12.98
CA GLY A 3 -10.25 10.16 13.38
C GLY A 3 -10.77 8.78 13.80
N THR A 4 -9.93 7.74 13.84
CA THR A 4 -10.32 6.40 14.33
C THR A 4 -10.58 6.45 15.84
N GLY A 5 -11.75 5.93 16.26
CA GLY A 5 -12.19 6.01 17.65
C GLY A 5 -12.16 7.45 18.17
N LYS A 6 -11.70 7.64 19.40
CA LYS A 6 -11.52 8.96 20.02
C LYS A 6 -10.24 9.68 19.57
N GLY A 7 -9.44 9.14 18.65
CA GLY A 7 -8.19 9.76 18.21
C GLY A 7 -6.98 8.85 18.39
N CYS A 8 -6.09 8.76 17.40
CA CYS A 8 -4.85 7.97 17.48
C CYS A 8 -3.58 8.82 17.27
N ARG A 9 -2.47 8.40 17.88
CA ARG A 9 -1.14 8.97 17.61
C ARG A 9 -0.60 8.33 16.34
N LEU A 10 -0.38 9.11 15.30
CA LEU A 10 0.18 8.62 14.04
C LEU A 10 1.66 8.25 14.21
N ILE A 11 2.05 7.10 13.67
CA ILE A 11 3.39 6.53 13.89
C ILE A 11 4.18 6.21 12.61
N PHE A 12 3.51 6.03 11.48
CA PHE A 12 4.18 5.82 10.19
C PHE A 12 3.25 6.13 9.02
N ASN A 13 3.86 6.41 7.87
CA ASN A 13 3.27 6.45 6.54
C ASN A 13 3.83 5.32 5.68
N THR A 14 3.11 4.98 4.61
CA THR A 14 3.58 4.08 3.54
C THR A 14 3.00 4.56 2.22
N ASP A 15 3.79 4.54 1.16
CA ASP A 15 3.36 4.95 -0.19
C ASP A 15 3.58 3.86 -1.25
N VAL A 16 2.52 3.53 -1.99
CA VAL A 16 2.61 2.67 -3.18
C VAL A 16 2.13 3.45 -4.38
N LEU A 17 2.99 3.54 -5.39
CA LEU A 17 2.82 4.45 -6.52
C LEU A 17 2.88 3.70 -7.84
N CYS A 18 1.97 4.02 -8.75
CA CYS A 18 1.95 3.47 -10.10
C CYS A 18 1.96 4.59 -11.15
N PHE A 19 2.96 4.58 -12.02
CA PHE A 19 3.16 5.62 -13.05
C PHE A 19 3.38 5.02 -14.43
N ALA A 20 3.20 5.82 -15.47
CA ALA A 20 3.83 5.50 -16.76
C ALA A 20 5.36 5.70 -16.67
N PRO A 21 6.16 5.00 -17.52
CA PRO A 21 7.62 5.11 -17.50
C PRO A 21 8.13 6.56 -17.57
N PRO A 22 9.13 6.96 -16.77
CA PRO A 22 9.63 8.34 -16.75
C PRO A 22 10.50 8.70 -17.97
N ASP A 23 10.93 7.72 -18.78
CA ASP A 23 11.49 7.88 -20.14
C ASP A 23 10.46 7.76 -21.27
N TYR A 24 9.17 7.92 -20.99
CA TYR A 24 8.14 7.88 -22.02
C TYR A 24 8.47 8.78 -23.22
N ALA A 25 8.71 8.17 -24.38
CA ALA A 25 9.21 8.88 -25.57
C ALA A 25 8.16 9.09 -26.67
N ARG A 26 6.97 8.47 -26.54
CA ARG A 26 5.90 8.59 -27.53
C ARG A 26 5.16 9.93 -27.39
N PRO A 27 4.46 10.41 -28.45
CA PRO A 27 3.61 11.59 -28.35
C PRO A 27 2.62 11.45 -27.19
N LEU A 28 2.48 12.52 -26.40
CA LEU A 28 1.51 12.58 -25.31
C LEU A 28 0.17 13.08 -25.85
N PRO A 29 -0.95 12.48 -25.42
CA PRO A 29 -2.26 13.07 -25.64
C PRO A 29 -2.32 14.51 -25.11
N PRO A 30 -3.04 15.44 -25.78
CA PRO A 30 -3.16 16.83 -25.35
C PRO A 30 -3.52 16.98 -23.87
N LYS A 31 -2.89 17.97 -23.21
CA LYS A 31 -3.03 18.31 -21.78
C LYS A 31 -2.58 17.26 -20.76
N LEU A 32 -2.15 16.06 -21.17
CA LEU A 32 -1.46 15.15 -20.25
C LEU A 32 -0.07 15.70 -19.92
N LEU A 33 0.27 15.66 -18.63
CA LEU A 33 1.61 15.96 -18.17
C LEU A 33 2.51 14.75 -18.46
N HIS A 34 3.75 15.02 -18.86
CA HIS A 34 4.74 13.97 -19.04
C HIS A 34 4.89 13.14 -17.74
N PRO A 35 4.97 11.79 -17.80
CA PRO A 35 5.04 10.93 -16.60
C PRO A 35 6.16 11.33 -15.63
N LYS A 36 7.36 11.66 -16.14
CA LYS A 36 8.45 12.25 -15.35
C LYS A 36 8.03 13.46 -14.50
N ARG A 37 7.19 14.36 -15.02
CA ARG A 37 6.69 15.52 -14.28
C ARG A 37 5.67 15.11 -13.21
N VAL A 38 4.80 14.15 -13.53
CA VAL A 38 3.81 13.60 -12.58
C VAL A 38 4.52 12.91 -11.41
N LEU A 39 5.45 12.00 -11.69
CA LEU A 39 6.25 11.30 -10.69
C LEU A 39 6.96 12.29 -9.76
N LYS A 40 7.67 13.29 -10.30
CA LYS A 40 8.36 14.30 -9.49
C LYS A 40 7.41 15.17 -8.66
N GLY A 41 6.21 15.42 -9.16
CA GLY A 41 5.18 16.19 -8.45
C GLY A 41 4.61 15.42 -7.27
N VAL A 42 4.20 14.17 -7.50
CA VAL A 42 3.65 13.28 -6.48
C VAL A 42 4.70 12.98 -5.40
N HIS A 43 5.91 12.57 -5.80
CA HIS A 43 7.03 12.31 -4.89
C HIS A 43 7.33 13.52 -3.99
N ARG A 44 7.37 14.73 -4.57
CA ARG A 44 7.55 15.96 -3.80
C ARG A 44 6.41 16.19 -2.81
N GLY A 45 5.16 15.99 -3.23
CA GLY A 45 4.00 16.15 -2.35
C GLY A 45 4.02 15.21 -1.16
N ILE A 46 4.35 13.94 -1.37
CA ILE A 46 4.51 12.94 -0.30
C ILE A 46 5.63 13.35 0.64
N ARG A 47 6.81 13.66 0.11
CA ARG A 47 7.97 14.09 0.89
C ARG A 47 7.64 15.31 1.76
N ASP A 48 7.08 16.35 1.14
CA ASP A 48 6.80 17.60 1.85
C ASP A 48 5.72 17.37 2.92
N GLY A 49 4.69 16.57 2.63
CA GLY A 49 3.64 16.20 3.61
C GLY A 49 4.14 15.35 4.77
N ALA A 50 4.86 14.26 4.49
CA ALA A 50 5.36 13.32 5.50
C ALA A 50 6.44 13.97 6.38
N ASN A 51 7.48 14.55 5.77
CA ASN A 51 8.61 15.09 6.51
C ASN A 51 8.20 16.27 7.39
N GLN A 52 7.36 17.18 6.89
CA GLN A 52 6.93 18.36 7.65
C GLN A 52 5.88 18.02 8.73
N SER A 53 5.11 16.94 8.55
CA SER A 53 4.19 16.46 9.60
C SER A 53 4.90 15.66 10.72
N GLY A 54 6.16 15.26 10.51
CA GLY A 54 6.95 14.51 11.50
C GLY A 54 6.46 13.07 11.68
N ILE A 55 5.96 12.46 10.61
CA ILE A 55 5.54 11.05 10.56
C ILE A 55 6.42 10.36 9.52
N PRO A 56 7.19 9.32 9.91
CA PRO A 56 8.15 8.71 9.01
C PRO A 56 7.42 7.93 7.91
N ASP A 57 7.92 7.98 6.68
CA ASP A 57 7.50 7.06 5.63
C ASP A 57 8.37 5.80 5.70
N VAL A 58 7.79 4.62 5.92
CA VAL A 58 8.57 3.45 6.39
C VAL A 58 8.68 2.34 5.37
N ASN A 59 7.78 2.27 4.40
CA ASN A 59 7.69 1.20 3.41
C ASN A 59 6.90 1.70 2.19
N GLY A 60 7.14 1.11 1.03
CA GLY A 60 6.40 1.48 -0.17
C GLY A 60 6.82 0.70 -1.41
N ALA A 61 6.24 1.04 -2.55
CA ALA A 61 6.62 0.49 -3.85
C ALA A 61 6.37 1.51 -4.96
N ILE A 62 7.15 1.42 -6.04
CA ILE A 62 6.96 2.24 -7.25
C ILE A 62 6.95 1.32 -8.46
N LEU A 63 5.79 1.24 -9.11
CA LEU A 63 5.55 0.40 -10.28
C LEU A 63 5.32 1.25 -11.52
N PHE A 64 5.68 0.68 -12.67
CA PHE A 64 5.62 1.32 -13.96
C PHE A 64 4.86 0.47 -14.98
N ASP A 65 3.84 1.07 -15.59
CA ASP A 65 3.11 0.54 -16.74
C ASP A 65 2.59 1.72 -17.57
N GLU A 66 2.72 1.63 -18.89
CA GLU A 66 2.31 2.71 -19.79
C GLU A 66 0.81 3.06 -19.66
N ARG A 67 -0.03 2.14 -19.20
CA ARG A 67 -1.47 2.34 -18.99
C ARG A 67 -1.79 3.28 -17.83
N PHE A 68 -0.84 3.56 -16.94
CA PHE A 68 -0.97 4.61 -15.93
C PHE A 68 -0.73 6.03 -16.49
N LEU A 69 -0.50 6.18 -17.81
CA LEU A 69 -0.26 7.47 -18.46
C LEU A 69 -1.45 8.43 -18.30
N GLY A 70 -2.67 7.92 -18.47
CA GLY A 70 -3.89 8.71 -18.35
C GLY A 70 -4.24 9.05 -16.90
N LYS A 71 -3.96 8.14 -15.98
CA LYS A 71 -4.20 8.30 -14.54
C LYS A 71 -3.18 7.51 -13.73
N PRO A 72 -2.29 8.15 -12.96
CA PRO A 72 -1.42 7.46 -12.02
C PRO A 72 -2.24 6.92 -10.85
N LEU A 73 -1.75 5.88 -10.19
CA LEU A 73 -2.30 5.42 -8.92
C LEU A 73 -1.38 5.89 -7.79
N VAL A 74 -1.95 6.54 -6.79
CA VAL A 74 -1.22 7.09 -5.64
C VAL A 74 -1.91 6.59 -4.39
N PHE A 75 -1.34 5.54 -3.79
CA PHE A 75 -1.81 5.00 -2.53
C PHE A 75 -0.95 5.56 -1.41
N CYS A 76 -1.57 6.27 -0.46
CA CYS A 76 -0.91 6.75 0.75
C CYS A 76 -1.61 6.16 1.97
N GLY A 77 -0.90 5.35 2.74
CA GLY A 77 -1.35 4.77 4.00
C GLY A 77 -0.69 5.45 5.19
N THR A 78 -1.39 5.44 6.33
CA THR A 78 -0.84 5.93 7.61
C THR A 78 -1.33 5.04 8.73
N GLY A 79 -0.43 4.61 9.61
CA GLY A 79 -0.76 3.86 10.82
C GLY A 79 -0.72 4.71 12.09
N GLY A 80 -1.50 4.33 13.09
CA GLY A 80 -1.54 5.03 14.37
C GLY A 80 -1.78 4.11 15.56
N LEU A 81 -1.33 4.55 16.73
CA LEU A 81 -1.56 3.90 18.02
C LEU A 81 -2.69 4.59 18.76
N MET A 82 -3.60 3.79 19.29
CA MET A 82 -4.67 4.27 20.16
C MET A 82 -4.62 3.47 21.47
N PRO A 83 -4.71 4.14 22.64
CA PRO A 83 -4.90 3.44 23.90
C PRO A 83 -6.12 2.52 23.83
N ARG A 84 -6.12 1.38 24.52
CA ARG A 84 -7.32 0.53 24.59
C ARG A 84 -8.49 1.25 25.26
N GLU A 85 -8.18 2.01 26.31
CA GLU A 85 -9.13 2.79 27.09
C GLU A 85 -8.59 4.21 27.29
N ILE A 86 -9.52 5.17 27.34
CA ILE A 86 -9.26 6.56 27.69
C ILE A 86 -10.22 6.90 28.83
N ARG A 87 -9.67 7.24 29.99
CA ARG A 87 -10.43 7.55 31.22
C ARG A 87 -11.43 6.44 31.64
N GLY A 88 -11.05 5.17 31.46
CA GLY A 88 -11.86 4.01 31.83
C GLY A 88 -12.94 3.63 30.81
N GLU A 89 -12.99 4.31 29.66
CA GLU A 89 -13.89 3.98 28.57
C GLU A 89 -13.13 3.42 27.37
N PRO A 90 -13.66 2.43 26.65
CA PRO A 90 -13.03 1.92 25.43
C PRO A 90 -12.80 3.04 24.40
N ALA A 91 -11.57 3.20 23.93
CA ALA A 91 -11.18 4.33 23.07
C ALA A 91 -11.75 4.24 21.65
N HIS A 92 -12.07 3.02 21.19
CA HIS A 92 -12.66 2.78 19.88
C HIS A 92 -14.13 3.22 19.79
N LEU A 93 -14.81 3.39 20.93
CA LEU A 93 -16.18 3.86 20.99
C LEU A 93 -16.19 5.39 20.94
N LYS A 94 -16.82 5.95 19.92
CA LYS A 94 -17.05 7.40 19.76
C LYS A 94 -18.52 7.66 19.50
N ARG A 95 -19.07 8.72 20.11
CA ARG A 95 -20.49 9.07 20.01
C ARG A 95 -20.69 10.57 20.15
N ALA A 96 -21.54 11.13 19.28
CA ALA A 96 -22.06 12.49 19.43
C ALA A 96 -23.45 12.42 20.06
N ASP A 97 -23.68 13.17 21.13
CA ASP A 97 -24.97 13.21 21.83
C ASP A 97 -25.76 14.49 21.48
N PRO A 98 -27.10 14.47 21.53
CA PRO A 98 -27.89 15.69 21.45
C PRO A 98 -27.43 16.73 22.49
N GLY A 99 -27.24 17.96 22.05
CA GLY A 99 -26.73 19.05 22.87
C GLY A 99 -25.21 19.24 22.83
N ASP A 100 -24.43 18.24 22.39
CA ASP A 100 -23.00 18.42 22.17
C ASP A 100 -22.76 19.50 21.09
N TRP A 101 -21.71 20.29 21.27
CA TRP A 101 -21.27 21.28 20.30
C TRP A 101 -20.63 20.60 19.10
N ILE A 102 -20.98 21.08 17.90
CA ILE A 102 -20.25 20.81 16.67
C ILE A 102 -19.09 21.81 16.64
N VAL A 103 -17.86 21.32 16.77
CA VAL A 103 -16.66 22.16 16.75
C VAL A 103 -15.79 21.75 15.57
N MET A 104 -15.44 22.70 14.71
CA MET A 104 -14.45 22.51 13.65
C MET A 104 -13.09 22.99 14.16
N VAL A 105 -12.03 22.23 13.93
CA VAL A 105 -10.66 22.61 14.27
C VAL A 105 -9.74 22.51 13.07
N GLY A 106 -8.67 23.31 13.07
CA GLY A 106 -7.60 23.25 12.07
C GLY A 106 -7.72 24.33 10.99
N GLY A 107 -7.60 23.94 9.73
CA GLY A 107 -7.53 24.83 8.57
C GLY A 107 -8.80 25.63 8.29
N ARG A 108 -8.65 26.74 7.57
CA ARG A 108 -9.77 27.60 7.13
C ARG A 108 -10.42 27.10 5.86
N ILE A 109 -11.71 27.40 5.69
CA ILE A 109 -12.51 27.01 4.54
C ILE A 109 -12.20 27.90 3.32
N GLY A 110 -11.93 27.27 2.18
CA GLY A 110 -11.74 27.93 0.88
C GLY A 110 -12.53 27.23 -0.23
N LYS A 111 -12.40 27.70 -1.48
CA LYS A 111 -12.92 27.00 -2.68
C LYS A 111 -12.10 25.76 -3.08
N ASP A 112 -11.10 25.41 -2.28
CA ASP A 112 -10.21 24.29 -2.55
C ASP A 112 -11.01 22.99 -2.56
N GLY A 113 -10.84 22.20 -3.63
CA GLY A 113 -11.43 20.86 -3.73
C GLY A 113 -12.96 20.83 -3.77
N ILE A 114 -13.66 21.94 -4.02
CA ILE A 114 -15.10 21.89 -4.26
C ILE A 114 -15.35 21.04 -5.51
N HIS A 115 -16.19 20.02 -5.38
CA HIS A 115 -16.39 18.91 -6.34
C HIS A 115 -15.23 17.92 -6.47
N GLY A 116 -14.25 17.89 -5.55
CA GLY A 116 -13.13 16.95 -5.56
C GLY A 116 -13.60 15.48 -5.53
N ALA A 117 -14.54 15.13 -4.65
CA ALA A 117 -15.14 13.79 -4.60
C ALA A 117 -15.97 13.44 -5.85
N THR A 118 -16.69 14.42 -6.41
CA THR A 118 -17.42 14.25 -7.69
C THR A 118 -16.43 14.05 -8.83
N PHE A 119 -15.31 14.79 -8.82
CA PHE A 119 -14.23 14.72 -9.80
C PHE A 119 -13.47 13.39 -9.73
N SER A 120 -13.16 12.88 -8.54
CA SER A 120 -12.56 11.55 -8.38
C SER A 120 -13.50 10.41 -8.78
N SER A 121 -14.81 10.66 -8.75
CA SER A 121 -15.89 9.75 -9.18
C SER A 121 -16.29 9.94 -10.65
N LEU A 122 -15.58 10.79 -11.40
CA LEU A 122 -15.72 11.00 -12.83
C LEU A 122 -14.41 10.60 -13.54
N GLU A 123 -14.53 10.28 -14.82
CA GLU A 123 -13.37 10.09 -15.70
C GLU A 123 -12.60 11.40 -15.86
N LEU A 124 -11.28 11.32 -15.97
CA LEU A 124 -10.45 12.49 -16.28
C LEU A 124 -10.66 12.90 -17.75
N ARG A 125 -10.91 14.19 -17.97
CA ARG A 125 -11.18 14.79 -19.29
C ARG A 125 -10.39 16.07 -19.53
N GLU A 126 -10.38 16.52 -20.78
CA GLU A 126 -9.66 17.71 -21.26
C GLU A 126 -10.09 19.03 -20.59
N ASP A 127 -11.31 19.11 -20.07
CA ASP A 127 -11.97 20.27 -19.45
C ASP A 127 -11.97 20.23 -17.91
N SER A 128 -11.22 19.30 -17.32
CA SER A 128 -11.09 19.14 -15.86
C SER A 128 -10.66 20.46 -15.18
N PRO A 129 -11.45 21.00 -14.23
CA PRO A 129 -11.21 22.33 -13.67
C PRO A 129 -9.99 22.37 -12.72
N SER A 130 -9.28 23.50 -12.71
CA SER A 130 -8.12 23.76 -11.85
C SER A 130 -8.44 23.93 -10.37
N THR A 131 -9.72 24.01 -10.00
CA THR A 131 -10.19 24.13 -8.60
C THR A 131 -10.04 22.83 -7.80
N ALA A 132 -9.72 21.72 -8.46
CA ALA A 132 -9.42 20.43 -7.82
C ALA A 132 -8.03 20.37 -7.17
N VAL A 133 -7.20 21.41 -7.32
CA VAL A 133 -5.87 21.47 -6.69
C VAL A 133 -6.03 21.56 -5.17
N GLN A 134 -5.57 20.53 -4.47
CA GLN A 134 -5.45 20.53 -3.02
C GLN A 134 -4.13 21.19 -2.62
N ILE A 135 -4.20 22.08 -1.63
CA ILE A 135 -3.04 22.72 -1.03
C ILE A 135 -3.02 22.28 0.44
N GLY A 136 -2.04 21.45 0.79
CA GLY A 136 -1.85 21.01 2.16
C GLY A 136 -1.01 21.99 2.98
N ASP A 137 -1.21 21.97 4.29
CA ASP A 137 -0.45 22.70 5.30
C ASP A 137 -0.03 21.75 6.44
N PRO A 138 1.07 21.00 6.26
CA PRO A 138 1.50 19.98 7.22
C PRO A 138 1.80 20.53 8.62
N ILE A 139 2.16 21.82 8.73
CA ILE A 139 2.45 22.46 10.02
C ILE A 139 1.14 22.69 10.78
N THR A 140 0.11 23.19 10.11
CA THR A 140 -1.24 23.31 10.70
C THR A 140 -1.76 21.94 11.11
N GLN A 141 -1.58 20.91 10.28
CA GLN A 141 -1.94 19.53 10.61
C GLN A 141 -1.23 19.05 11.88
N LYS A 142 0.09 19.27 12.00
CA LYS A 142 0.88 18.86 13.15
C LYS A 142 0.41 19.55 14.44
N LYS A 143 0.25 20.88 14.43
CA LYS A 143 -0.27 21.64 15.58
C LYS A 143 -1.64 21.12 16.02
N MET A 144 -2.54 20.88 15.06
CA MET A 144 -3.87 20.34 15.31
C MET A 144 -3.82 18.96 15.96
N PHE A 145 -3.01 18.03 15.44
CA PHE A 145 -2.92 16.68 16.00
C PHE A 145 -2.35 16.65 17.41
N ASP A 146 -1.31 17.43 17.71
CA ASP A 146 -0.75 17.49 19.07
C ASP A 146 -1.77 18.05 20.07
N PHE A 147 -2.50 19.09 19.70
CA PHE A 147 -3.62 19.62 20.47
C PHE A 147 -4.71 18.56 20.70
N LEU A 148 -5.12 17.86 19.65
CA LEU A 148 -6.20 16.88 19.72
C LEU A 148 -5.86 15.68 20.60
N LEU A 149 -4.62 15.20 20.58
CA LEU A 149 -4.17 14.13 21.50
C LEU A 149 -4.28 14.56 22.96
N GLU A 150 -3.87 15.79 23.29
CA GLU A 150 -4.01 16.32 24.64
C GLU A 150 -5.48 16.51 25.04
N ALA A 151 -6.31 17.06 24.14
CA ALA A 151 -7.73 17.24 24.37
C ALA A 151 -8.45 15.88 24.58
N ARG A 152 -8.04 14.85 23.84
CA ARG A 152 -8.52 13.46 23.98
C ARG A 152 -8.24 12.91 25.37
N ASP A 153 -6.98 12.99 25.80
CA ASP A 153 -6.54 12.39 27.06
C ASP A 153 -7.17 13.09 28.27
N ARG A 154 -7.46 14.39 28.13
CA ARG A 154 -8.26 15.16 29.09
C ARG A 154 -9.76 14.90 29.01
N GLY A 155 -10.25 14.17 28.00
CA GLY A 155 -11.66 13.85 27.80
C GLY A 155 -12.51 15.08 27.46
N TYR A 156 -11.97 16.03 26.71
CA TYR A 156 -12.69 17.25 26.32
C TYR A 156 -13.64 17.06 25.15
N TYR A 157 -13.48 16.00 24.37
CA TYR A 157 -14.41 15.62 23.31
C TYR A 157 -14.70 14.12 23.35
N LYS A 158 -15.84 13.72 22.78
CA LYS A 158 -16.31 12.32 22.78
C LYS A 158 -16.26 11.67 21.40
N CYS A 159 -16.35 12.46 20.35
CA CYS A 159 -16.36 12.00 18.97
C CYS A 159 -15.61 12.96 18.06
N ILE A 160 -14.97 12.41 17.04
CA ILE A 160 -14.16 13.14 16.08
C ILE A 160 -14.22 12.44 14.72
N THR A 161 -14.17 13.21 13.64
CA THR A 161 -13.98 12.70 12.27
C THR A 161 -13.27 13.75 11.40
N ASP A 162 -12.61 13.32 10.33
CA ASP A 162 -11.93 14.22 9.40
C ASP A 162 -12.91 14.92 8.44
N ASN A 163 -12.50 16.08 7.92
CA ASN A 163 -13.20 16.79 6.86
C ASN A 163 -12.55 16.48 5.50
N GLY A 164 -12.86 15.32 4.93
CA GLY A 164 -12.45 14.93 3.59
C GLY A 164 -13.47 15.30 2.50
N ALA A 165 -13.81 14.31 1.67
CA ALA A 165 -14.81 14.40 0.62
C ALA A 165 -16.16 14.92 1.15
N GLY A 166 -16.72 15.95 0.51
CA GLY A 166 -17.95 16.62 0.96
C GLY A 166 -17.82 17.46 2.25
N GLY A 167 -16.63 17.60 2.82
CA GLY A 167 -16.36 18.61 3.85
C GLY A 167 -17.23 18.53 5.11
N LEU A 168 -17.88 19.65 5.44
CA LEU A 168 -18.76 19.74 6.62
C LEU A 168 -20.06 18.97 6.41
N SER A 169 -20.58 18.84 5.19
CA SER A 169 -21.80 18.05 4.97
C SER A 169 -21.58 16.58 5.32
N SER A 170 -20.44 16.02 4.92
CA SER A 170 -20.11 14.63 5.19
C SER A 170 -19.80 14.43 6.67
N SER A 171 -18.78 15.12 7.20
CA SER A 171 -18.33 14.95 8.58
C SER A 171 -19.42 15.18 9.63
N VAL A 172 -20.20 16.27 9.53
CA VAL A 172 -21.30 16.56 10.46
C VAL A 172 -22.46 15.61 10.22
N GLY A 173 -22.80 15.31 8.96
CA GLY A 173 -23.89 14.38 8.62
C GLY A 173 -23.64 12.96 9.14
N GLU A 174 -22.42 12.44 8.98
CA GLU A 174 -22.01 11.14 9.52
C GLU A 174 -22.09 11.11 11.04
N MET A 175 -21.58 12.14 11.72
CA MET A 175 -21.65 12.23 13.18
C MET A 175 -23.08 12.41 13.69
N ALA A 176 -23.95 13.08 12.95
CA ALA A 176 -25.35 13.29 13.30
C ALA A 176 -26.17 11.98 13.28
N ARG A 177 -25.66 10.87 12.73
CA ARG A 177 -26.28 9.54 12.88
C ARG A 177 -26.36 9.08 14.34
N PHE A 178 -25.44 9.53 15.19
CA PHE A 178 -25.43 9.19 16.61
C PHE A 178 -26.48 9.96 17.41
N SER A 179 -26.64 11.25 17.10
CA SER A 179 -27.58 12.14 17.80
C SER A 179 -28.98 12.13 17.19
N ASN A 180 -29.11 11.70 15.94
CA ASN A 180 -30.31 11.82 15.10
C ASN A 180 -30.64 13.27 14.74
N GLY A 181 -29.64 14.07 14.36
CA GLY A 181 -29.85 15.44 13.89
C GLY A 181 -28.71 16.40 14.20
N CYS A 182 -28.73 17.53 13.51
CA CYS A 182 -27.82 18.64 13.77
C CYS A 182 -28.42 19.98 13.35
N GLU A 183 -27.95 21.05 14.00
CA GLU A 183 -28.14 22.42 13.57
C GLU A 183 -26.75 23.09 13.39
N LEU A 184 -26.41 23.41 12.14
CA LEU A 184 -25.10 23.95 11.75
C LEU A 184 -25.24 25.39 11.24
N HIS A 185 -24.41 26.32 11.72
CA HIS A 185 -24.42 27.74 11.37
C HIS A 185 -23.16 28.10 10.57
N LEU A 186 -23.30 28.18 9.25
CA LEU A 186 -22.17 28.32 8.33
C LEU A 186 -21.48 29.70 8.41
N GLU A 187 -22.18 30.75 8.81
CA GLU A 187 -21.59 32.10 8.96
C GLU A 187 -20.53 32.17 10.07
N LYS A 188 -20.48 31.16 10.95
CA LYS A 188 -19.46 31.05 12.00
C LYS A 188 -18.17 30.43 11.49
N ALA A 189 -18.20 29.70 10.38
CA ALA A 189 -17.04 28.95 9.92
C ALA A 189 -15.90 29.89 9.48
N PRO A 190 -14.65 29.62 9.90
CA PRO A 190 -13.52 30.47 9.53
C PRO A 190 -13.17 30.28 8.06
N LEU A 191 -13.10 31.38 7.31
CA LEU A 191 -12.91 31.38 5.86
C LEU A 191 -11.53 31.92 5.47
N LYS A 192 -10.92 31.39 4.40
CA LYS A 192 -9.66 31.90 3.82
C LYS A 192 -9.86 33.27 3.18
N TYR A 193 -11.03 33.50 2.57
CA TYR A 193 -11.39 34.76 1.93
C TYR A 193 -12.90 34.98 1.96
N VAL A 194 -13.31 36.24 1.85
CA VAL A 194 -14.72 36.65 1.85
C VAL A 194 -15.44 36.25 0.56
N GLY A 195 -16.76 36.10 0.61
CA GLY A 195 -17.60 35.93 -0.58
C GLY A 195 -17.92 34.49 -0.99
N LEU A 196 -17.53 33.48 -0.18
CA LEU A 196 -17.97 32.10 -0.36
C LEU A 196 -19.50 32.00 -0.22
N GLN A 197 -20.13 31.29 -1.14
CA GLN A 197 -21.55 30.97 -1.07
C GLN A 197 -21.80 29.90 0.01
N PRO A 198 -22.98 29.84 0.64
CA PRO A 198 -23.24 28.90 1.72
C PRO A 198 -22.97 27.43 1.34
N TRP A 199 -23.35 27.01 0.13
CA TRP A 199 -23.08 25.66 -0.34
C TRP A 199 -21.58 25.39 -0.56
N GLU A 200 -20.80 26.41 -0.96
CA GLU A 200 -19.34 26.31 -1.10
C GLU A 200 -18.69 26.09 0.28
N ILE A 201 -19.18 26.77 1.32
CA ILE A 201 -18.69 26.59 2.70
C ILE A 201 -18.99 25.17 3.20
N LEU A 202 -20.22 24.71 2.97
CA LEU A 202 -20.69 23.40 3.43
C LEU A 202 -19.93 22.23 2.76
N LEU A 203 -19.69 22.33 1.46
CA LEU A 203 -19.11 21.25 0.63
C LEU A 203 -17.60 21.39 0.39
N SER A 204 -16.96 22.44 0.91
CA SER A 204 -15.52 22.66 0.76
C SER A 204 -14.71 21.47 1.25
N GLU A 205 -13.74 21.04 0.43
CA GLU A 205 -12.77 19.98 0.74
C GLU A 205 -11.39 20.59 1.06
N ALA A 206 -11.36 21.82 1.60
CA ALA A 206 -10.15 22.42 2.14
C ALA A 206 -9.51 21.49 3.19
N GLN A 207 -8.18 21.42 3.19
CA GLN A 207 -7.42 20.42 3.93
C GLN A 207 -7.23 20.78 5.43
N GLU A 208 -6.65 19.85 6.19
CA GLU A 208 -6.27 19.98 7.61
C GLU A 208 -7.40 20.37 8.57
N ARG A 209 -8.59 19.79 8.37
CA ARG A 209 -9.76 20.07 9.21
C ARG A 209 -10.33 18.80 9.83
N MET A 210 -10.81 18.94 11.06
CA MET A 210 -11.53 17.88 11.79
C MET A 210 -12.81 18.45 12.41
N THR A 211 -13.87 17.63 12.46
CA THR A 211 -15.12 17.92 13.17
C THR A 211 -15.15 17.14 14.48
N LEU A 212 -15.56 17.78 15.58
CA LEU A 212 -15.67 17.19 16.92
C LEU A 212 -17.06 17.38 17.54
N ALA A 213 -17.42 16.43 18.40
CA ALA A 213 -18.52 16.56 19.37
C ALA A 213 -17.95 16.86 20.75
N VAL A 214 -18.21 18.08 21.24
CA VAL A 214 -17.70 18.61 22.51
C VAL A 214 -18.86 18.85 23.47
N ALA A 215 -18.84 18.24 24.65
CA ALA A 215 -19.92 18.40 25.62
C ALA A 215 -20.01 19.87 26.10
N PRO A 216 -21.21 20.38 26.42
CA PRO A 216 -21.38 21.78 26.85
C PRO A 216 -20.51 22.19 28.02
N ASP A 217 -20.30 21.31 29.00
CA ASP A 217 -19.47 21.54 30.19
C ASP A 217 -17.95 21.46 29.92
N LYS A 218 -17.55 21.03 28.72
CA LYS A 218 -16.15 20.92 28.29
C LYS A 218 -15.73 22.00 27.30
N LEU A 219 -16.68 22.73 26.71
CA LEU A 219 -16.39 23.64 25.60
C LEU A 219 -15.36 24.72 25.97
N GLU A 220 -15.53 25.40 27.10
CA GLU A 220 -14.62 26.47 27.49
C GLU A 220 -13.18 25.96 27.70
N ALA A 221 -13.03 24.82 28.37
CA ALA A 221 -11.73 24.20 28.59
C ALA A 221 -11.09 23.72 27.27
N PHE A 222 -11.89 23.20 26.35
CA PHE A 222 -11.43 22.80 25.01
C PHE A 222 -10.90 23.99 24.21
N LEU A 223 -11.66 25.09 24.16
CA LEU A 223 -11.28 26.31 23.43
C LEU A 223 -10.06 27.00 24.06
N ALA A 224 -9.97 27.02 25.40
CA ALA A 224 -8.79 27.55 26.09
C ALA A 224 -7.53 26.75 25.75
N LEU A 225 -7.62 25.42 25.71
CA LEU A 225 -6.51 24.57 25.29
C LEU A 225 -6.14 24.79 23.80
N ALA A 226 -7.13 24.93 22.93
CA ALA A 226 -6.90 25.21 21.51
C ALA A 226 -6.13 26.53 21.32
N ALA A 227 -6.53 27.59 22.03
CA ALA A 227 -5.85 28.88 22.02
C ALA A 227 -4.41 28.77 22.53
N GLN A 228 -4.17 28.04 23.63
CA GLN A 228 -2.84 27.79 24.17
C GLN A 228 -1.93 27.05 23.18
N ARG A 229 -2.49 26.13 22.39
CA ARG A 229 -1.78 25.37 21.35
C ARG A 229 -1.77 26.09 19.99
N GLU A 230 -2.30 27.30 19.92
CA GLU A 230 -2.45 28.09 18.70
C GLU A 230 -3.14 27.32 17.56
N VAL A 231 -4.20 26.59 17.90
CA VAL A 231 -5.07 25.88 16.97
C VAL A 231 -6.41 26.61 16.86
N GLU A 232 -6.82 26.94 15.64
CA GLU A 232 -8.13 27.55 15.39
C GLU A 232 -9.22 26.50 15.65
N ALA A 233 -10.13 26.82 16.58
CA ALA A 233 -11.23 25.95 16.99
C ALA A 233 -12.52 26.77 17.08
N THR A 234 -13.53 26.38 16.31
CA THR A 234 -14.73 27.20 16.11
C THR A 234 -16.00 26.37 16.34
N PRO A 235 -16.83 26.73 17.34
CA PRO A 235 -18.14 26.13 17.53
C PRO A 235 -19.10 26.58 16.41
N LEU A 236 -19.55 25.64 15.59
CA LEU A 236 -20.39 25.91 14.44
C LEU A 236 -21.88 25.66 14.69
N GLY A 237 -22.23 24.99 15.79
CA GLY A 237 -23.63 24.62 16.05
C GLY A 237 -23.73 23.51 17.07
N ARG A 238 -24.83 22.76 17.03
CA ARG A 238 -25.09 21.66 17.96
C ARG A 238 -25.60 20.42 17.26
N PHE A 239 -25.21 19.26 17.78
CA PHE A 239 -25.92 18.02 17.51
C PHE A 239 -27.29 18.07 18.20
N THR A 240 -28.31 17.56 17.53
CA THR A 240 -29.71 17.56 17.98
C THR A 240 -30.31 16.17 17.79
N ASP A 241 -31.52 15.96 18.31
CA ASP A 241 -32.35 14.77 18.13
C ASP A 241 -33.55 15.02 17.21
N SER A 242 -33.51 16.10 16.42
CA SER A 242 -34.64 16.60 15.64
C SER A 242 -35.05 15.71 14.46
N GLY A 243 -34.25 14.70 14.11
CA GLY A 243 -34.37 13.91 12.89
C GLY A 243 -33.94 14.65 11.63
N LYS A 244 -33.32 15.84 11.76
CA LYS A 244 -33.00 16.74 10.64
C LYS A 244 -31.53 17.08 10.54
N PHE A 245 -31.01 17.09 9.31
CA PHE A 245 -29.78 17.77 8.94
C PHE A 245 -30.11 19.22 8.60
N HIS A 246 -30.01 20.12 9.58
CA HIS A 246 -30.36 21.53 9.42
C HIS A 246 -29.11 22.39 9.31
N VAL A 247 -28.98 23.08 8.19
CA VAL A 247 -27.88 24.01 7.94
C VAL A 247 -28.45 25.41 7.72
N LEU A 248 -27.92 26.38 8.46
CA LEU A 248 -28.27 27.79 8.39
C LEU A 248 -27.08 28.62 7.89
N TYR A 249 -27.41 29.74 7.27
CA TYR A 249 -26.48 30.83 7.00
C TYR A 249 -27.16 32.15 7.29
N GLN A 250 -26.63 32.90 8.26
CA GLN A 250 -27.20 34.19 8.71
C GLN A 250 -28.69 34.07 9.09
N GLY A 251 -29.04 33.01 9.83
CA GLY A 251 -30.41 32.72 10.27
C GLY A 251 -31.36 32.20 9.19
N LYS A 252 -30.91 32.05 7.93
CA LYS A 252 -31.72 31.47 6.84
C LYS A 252 -31.36 30.00 6.66
N THR A 253 -32.37 29.14 6.51
CA THR A 253 -32.17 27.72 6.18
C THR A 253 -31.59 27.57 4.78
N VAL A 254 -30.45 26.90 4.69
CA VAL A 254 -29.72 26.57 3.45
C VAL A 254 -29.95 25.10 3.06
N ALA A 255 -29.98 24.20 4.05
CA ALA A 255 -30.33 22.80 3.85
C ALA A 255 -31.19 22.30 5.02
N TYR A 256 -32.19 21.48 4.71
CA TYR A 256 -33.08 20.88 5.71
C TYR A 256 -33.55 19.53 5.21
N LEU A 257 -32.82 18.47 5.55
CA LEU A 257 -33.05 17.12 5.07
C LEU A 257 -33.40 16.18 6.22
N ASP A 258 -34.26 15.20 5.96
CA ASP A 258 -34.46 14.08 6.86
C ASP A 258 -33.17 13.25 6.97
N MET A 259 -32.76 12.92 8.20
CA MET A 259 -31.59 12.07 8.44
C MET A 259 -31.74 10.69 7.80
N ASP A 260 -32.96 10.14 7.78
CA ASP A 260 -33.25 8.87 7.12
C ASP A 260 -33.05 8.97 5.60
N PHE A 261 -33.60 10.00 4.96
CA PHE A 261 -33.39 10.24 3.53
C PHE A 261 -31.91 10.44 3.20
N LEU A 262 -31.18 11.20 4.01
CA LEU A 262 -29.75 11.47 3.81
C LEU A 262 -28.91 10.19 3.78
N HIS A 263 -29.25 9.19 4.61
CA HIS A 263 -28.44 7.97 4.75
C HIS A 263 -29.01 6.73 4.06
N GLN A 264 -30.31 6.69 3.78
CA GLN A 264 -31.01 5.53 3.21
C GLN A 264 -31.71 5.85 1.87
N GLY A 265 -31.62 7.08 1.38
CA GLY A 265 -32.33 7.52 0.17
C GLY A 265 -31.78 6.96 -1.15
N LEU A 266 -30.58 6.35 -1.14
CA LEU A 266 -29.97 5.78 -2.35
C LEU A 266 -30.32 4.28 -2.49
N PRO A 267 -30.97 3.85 -3.59
CA PRO A 267 -31.29 2.45 -3.79
C PRO A 267 -30.03 1.62 -4.08
N ARG A 268 -30.05 0.35 -3.65
CA ARG A 268 -28.97 -0.59 -3.94
C ARG A 268 -28.92 -0.91 -5.45
N LEU A 269 -27.73 -0.83 -6.03
CA LEU A 269 -27.49 -1.21 -7.42
C LEU A 269 -27.46 -2.74 -7.57
N HIS A 270 -28.15 -3.24 -8.60
CA HIS A 270 -28.08 -4.64 -9.05
C HIS A 270 -27.48 -4.67 -10.45
N LEU A 271 -26.23 -5.10 -10.57
CA LEU A 271 -25.46 -5.08 -11.82
C LEU A 271 -25.20 -6.51 -12.33
N GLN A 272 -25.05 -6.67 -13.65
CA GLN A 272 -24.78 -7.97 -14.28
C GLN A 272 -23.34 -8.03 -14.81
N ALA A 273 -22.55 -8.95 -14.28
CA ALA A 273 -21.19 -9.23 -14.71
C ALA A 273 -21.15 -10.34 -15.78
N ARG A 274 -20.18 -10.28 -16.71
CA ARG A 274 -19.93 -11.35 -17.69
C ARG A 274 -18.43 -11.62 -17.84
N TRP A 275 -17.99 -12.79 -17.38
CA TRP A 275 -16.60 -13.21 -17.50
C TRP A 275 -16.34 -14.02 -18.77
N THR A 276 -15.29 -13.66 -19.49
CA THR A 276 -14.71 -14.46 -20.58
C THR A 276 -13.21 -14.49 -20.35
N PRO A 277 -12.60 -15.62 -19.95
CA PRO A 277 -11.16 -15.68 -19.74
C PRO A 277 -10.39 -15.17 -20.97
N PRO A 278 -9.46 -14.21 -20.83
CA PRO A 278 -8.65 -13.75 -21.93
C PRO A 278 -7.73 -14.89 -22.41
N ARG A 279 -7.30 -14.80 -23.67
CA ARG A 279 -6.32 -15.72 -24.25
C ARG A 279 -5.28 -14.90 -25.00
N HIS A 280 -4.03 -15.07 -24.63
CA HIS A 280 -2.87 -14.43 -25.21
C HIS A 280 -2.04 -15.45 -25.99
N PRO A 281 -1.21 -15.03 -26.95
CA PRO A 281 -0.21 -15.91 -27.53
C PRO A 281 0.82 -16.33 -26.46
N GLU A 282 1.19 -17.61 -26.44
CA GLU A 282 2.33 -18.07 -25.64
C GLU A 282 3.63 -17.89 -26.42
N PRO A 283 4.67 -17.28 -25.81
CA PRO A 283 5.93 -17.07 -26.51
C PRO A 283 6.73 -18.38 -26.59
N ASN A 284 7.37 -18.60 -27.74
CA ASN A 284 8.38 -19.64 -27.91
C ASN A 284 9.76 -18.99 -27.91
N LEU A 285 10.33 -18.77 -26.72
CA LEU A 285 11.64 -18.14 -26.57
C LEU A 285 12.76 -19.21 -26.62
N PRO A 286 13.89 -18.93 -27.30
CA PRO A 286 15.05 -19.82 -27.25
C PRO A 286 15.58 -19.94 -25.82
N GLU A 287 16.03 -21.13 -25.41
CA GLU A 287 16.66 -21.31 -24.10
C GLU A 287 18.05 -20.67 -24.13
N PRO A 288 18.32 -19.68 -23.26
CA PRO A 288 19.63 -19.03 -23.22
C PRO A 288 20.67 -19.96 -22.59
N GLU A 289 21.84 -20.08 -23.25
CA GLU A 289 23.00 -20.77 -22.66
C GLU A 289 23.64 -19.97 -21.52
N ASP A 290 23.63 -18.64 -21.63
CA ASP A 290 24.07 -17.68 -20.61
C ASP A 290 22.91 -16.75 -20.23
N CYS A 291 22.46 -16.87 -18.99
CA CYS A 291 21.41 -16.05 -18.38
C CYS A 291 21.96 -14.77 -17.74
N THR A 292 23.27 -14.53 -17.71
CA THR A 292 23.86 -13.32 -17.10
C THR A 292 23.34 -12.02 -17.73
N PRO A 293 23.28 -11.88 -19.08
CA PRO A 293 22.74 -10.68 -19.70
C PRO A 293 21.24 -10.49 -19.41
N LEU A 294 20.51 -11.59 -19.25
CA LEU A 294 19.09 -11.57 -18.94
C LEU A 294 18.83 -11.12 -17.50
N LEU A 295 19.58 -11.64 -16.53
CA LEU A 295 19.52 -11.19 -15.14
C LEU A 295 19.86 -9.70 -15.02
N LEU A 296 20.90 -9.22 -15.71
CA LEU A 296 21.24 -7.79 -15.74
C LEU A 296 20.09 -6.94 -16.31
N ARG A 297 19.42 -7.39 -17.36
CA ARG A 297 18.26 -6.69 -17.93
C ARG A 297 17.07 -6.66 -16.98
N LEU A 298 16.80 -7.75 -16.26
CA LEU A 298 15.76 -7.82 -15.24
C LEU A 298 16.06 -6.86 -14.08
N LEU A 299 17.27 -6.91 -13.52
CA LEU A 299 17.71 -5.99 -12.48
C LEU A 299 17.60 -4.52 -12.91
N SER A 300 17.80 -4.23 -14.20
CA SER A 300 17.61 -2.89 -14.77
C SER A 300 16.17 -2.53 -15.15
N SER A 301 15.19 -3.45 -15.03
CA SER A 301 13.77 -3.15 -15.29
C SER A 301 13.26 -2.14 -14.28
N LEU A 302 12.40 -1.21 -14.71
CA LEU A 302 11.88 -0.15 -13.83
C LEU A 302 11.13 -0.71 -12.62
N ASN A 303 10.47 -1.86 -12.76
CA ASN A 303 9.73 -2.51 -11.67
C ASN A 303 10.65 -3.21 -10.66
N ILE A 304 11.83 -3.67 -11.07
CA ILE A 304 12.78 -4.41 -10.21
C ILE A 304 13.87 -3.48 -9.64
N CYS A 305 14.39 -2.55 -10.44
CA CYS A 305 15.54 -1.73 -10.10
C CYS A 305 15.39 -0.96 -8.78
N SER A 306 16.51 -0.49 -8.23
CA SER A 306 16.52 0.28 -6.99
C SER A 306 15.66 1.53 -7.07
N LYS A 307 14.84 1.75 -6.03
CA LYS A 307 14.04 2.97 -5.84
C LYS A 307 14.75 4.01 -4.96
N GLU A 308 16.02 3.75 -4.59
CA GLU A 308 16.83 4.50 -3.62
C GLU A 308 16.90 6.01 -3.89
N SER A 309 17.09 6.43 -5.15
CA SER A 309 17.22 7.85 -5.50
C SER A 309 15.98 8.69 -5.15
N LEU A 310 14.82 8.06 -5.10
CA LEU A 310 13.55 8.68 -4.72
C LEU A 310 13.28 8.50 -3.23
N VAL A 311 13.34 7.25 -2.74
CA VAL A 311 12.91 6.88 -1.39
C VAL A 311 13.76 7.55 -0.30
N ARG A 312 15.08 7.68 -0.50
CA ARG A 312 15.98 8.34 0.49
C ARG A 312 15.67 9.81 0.78
N GLN A 313 14.79 10.43 0.01
CA GLN A 313 14.37 11.82 0.25
C GLN A 313 13.27 11.92 1.30
N TYR A 314 12.62 10.81 1.66
CA TYR A 314 11.67 10.73 2.76
C TYR A 314 12.41 10.57 4.10
N ASP A 315 11.83 11.10 5.16
CA ASP A 315 12.27 10.79 6.52
C ASP A 315 11.74 9.41 6.92
N HIS A 316 12.64 8.51 7.30
CA HIS A 316 12.31 7.14 7.71
C HIS A 316 12.47 6.90 9.21
N GLU A 317 12.88 7.91 9.99
CA GLU A 317 13.42 7.73 11.35
C GLU A 317 12.87 8.69 12.39
N VAL A 318 12.18 9.75 11.98
CA VAL A 318 11.51 10.66 12.90
C VAL A 318 10.63 9.87 13.87
N GLN A 319 10.66 10.26 15.15
CA GLN A 319 10.12 9.53 16.30
C GLN A 319 10.95 8.33 16.79
N GLY A 320 12.02 7.91 16.11
CA GLY A 320 13.01 6.95 16.62
C GLY A 320 12.50 5.52 16.80
N MET A 321 11.55 5.08 15.96
CA MET A 321 10.89 3.77 16.09
C MET A 321 11.41 2.72 15.10
N SER A 322 12.18 3.08 14.09
CA SER A 322 12.52 2.18 12.98
C SER A 322 13.54 1.11 13.38
N VAL A 323 13.21 -0.15 13.09
CA VAL A 323 14.07 -1.33 13.29
C VAL A 323 14.54 -1.87 11.95
N ILE A 324 13.60 -2.14 11.04
CA ILE A 324 13.90 -2.43 9.63
C ILE A 324 13.37 -1.27 8.79
N LYS A 325 14.24 -0.74 7.93
CA LYS A 325 14.02 0.42 7.06
C LYS A 325 13.83 -0.04 5.61
N PRO A 326 13.42 0.85 4.68
CA PRO A 326 13.29 0.50 3.26
C PRO A 326 14.56 -0.09 2.61
N PHE A 327 15.74 0.26 3.15
CA PHE A 327 17.01 -0.30 2.68
C PHE A 327 17.80 -0.94 3.81
N VAL A 328 18.36 -2.12 3.53
CA VAL A 328 19.14 -2.96 4.46
C VAL A 328 20.44 -3.43 3.78
N GLY A 329 21.18 -4.34 4.41
CA GLY A 329 22.49 -4.77 3.94
C GLY A 329 23.64 -3.92 4.47
N VAL A 330 24.87 -4.30 4.11
CA VAL A 330 26.11 -3.76 4.67
C VAL A 330 26.23 -2.25 4.45
N GLU A 331 25.76 -1.76 3.29
CA GLU A 331 25.79 -0.34 2.91
C GLU A 331 24.42 0.34 3.05
N ASN A 332 23.42 -0.35 3.62
CA ASN A 332 22.01 0.10 3.70
C ASN A 332 21.44 0.52 2.34
N ASP A 333 21.69 -0.29 1.31
CA ASP A 333 21.32 -0.02 -0.09
C ASP A 333 20.77 -1.25 -0.81
N GLY A 334 20.53 -2.37 -0.13
CA GLY A 334 19.70 -3.48 -0.61
C GLY A 334 18.22 -3.24 -0.30
N PRO A 335 17.29 -3.85 -1.05
CA PRO A 335 15.86 -3.72 -0.77
C PRO A 335 15.49 -4.38 0.57
N SER A 336 14.31 -4.06 1.10
CA SER A 336 13.74 -4.75 2.26
C SER A 336 12.31 -5.18 1.97
N ASP A 337 11.94 -6.39 2.39
CA ASP A 337 10.63 -6.98 2.17
C ASP A 337 9.52 -6.23 2.94
N ALA A 338 9.82 -5.75 4.15
CA ALA A 338 8.84 -5.09 5.04
C ALA A 338 9.50 -4.13 6.03
N ALA A 339 8.74 -3.13 6.50
CA ALA A 339 9.19 -2.29 7.61
C ALA A 339 8.88 -2.94 8.96
N VAL A 340 9.76 -2.75 9.93
CA VAL A 340 9.56 -3.14 11.33
C VAL A 340 9.76 -1.94 12.22
N LEU A 341 8.76 -1.66 13.05
CA LEU A 341 8.72 -0.52 13.96
C LEU A 341 8.62 -0.99 15.40
N ARG A 342 9.32 -0.31 16.30
CA ARG A 342 9.26 -0.44 17.76
C ARG A 342 8.54 0.79 18.34
N PRO A 343 7.19 0.74 18.47
CA PRO A 343 6.40 1.90 18.88
C PRO A 343 6.57 2.35 20.33
N PHE A 344 7.12 1.48 21.20
CA PHE A 344 7.25 1.69 22.64
C PHE A 344 8.72 1.54 23.06
N PHE A 345 9.26 2.52 23.79
CA PHE A 345 10.68 2.56 24.18
C PHE A 345 11.02 1.64 25.37
N ASP A 346 10.01 1.23 26.12
CA ASP A 346 10.08 0.36 27.31
C ASP A 346 9.70 -1.11 27.01
N SER A 347 9.26 -1.40 25.78
CA SER A 347 8.93 -2.74 25.30
C SER A 347 9.73 -3.08 24.03
N TYR A 348 9.90 -4.37 23.73
CA TYR A 348 10.45 -4.81 22.43
C TYR A 348 9.36 -5.27 21.46
N GLU A 349 8.08 -5.12 21.82
CA GLU A 349 6.99 -5.36 20.88
C GLU A 349 7.08 -4.40 19.70
N GLY A 350 6.69 -4.90 18.53
CA GLY A 350 6.77 -4.19 17.28
C GLY A 350 5.55 -4.35 16.38
N ILE A 351 5.57 -3.59 15.29
CA ILE A 351 4.61 -3.65 14.21
C ILE A 351 5.38 -3.84 12.91
N ILE A 352 4.94 -4.80 12.11
CA ILE A 352 5.42 -5.06 10.75
C ILE A 352 4.42 -4.42 9.79
N VAL A 353 4.92 -3.73 8.77
CA VAL A 353 4.13 -3.14 7.69
C VAL A 353 4.65 -3.68 6.37
N ALA A 354 3.77 -4.30 5.58
CA ALA A 354 4.11 -4.85 4.27
C ALA A 354 2.99 -4.62 3.26
N ASN A 355 3.33 -4.73 1.98
CA ASN A 355 2.44 -4.49 0.85
C ASN A 355 2.63 -5.59 -0.19
N GLY A 356 1.59 -5.85 -0.99
CA GLY A 356 1.64 -6.67 -2.19
C GLY A 356 0.75 -6.08 -3.30
N ILE A 357 1.24 -6.11 -4.54
CA ILE A 357 0.61 -5.45 -5.69
C ILE A 357 1.15 -5.98 -7.02
N CYS A 358 0.33 -6.71 -7.78
CA CYS A 358 0.78 -7.33 -9.04
C CYS A 358 -0.17 -7.04 -10.23
N PRO A 359 -0.29 -5.78 -10.69
CA PRO A 359 -1.32 -5.35 -11.64
C PRO A 359 -1.24 -6.05 -13.00
N ARG A 360 -0.07 -6.51 -13.44
CA ARG A 360 0.10 -7.21 -14.73
C ARG A 360 -0.61 -8.56 -14.77
N TYR A 361 -0.82 -9.21 -13.62
CA TYR A 361 -1.57 -10.47 -13.56
C TYR A 361 -3.06 -10.27 -13.87
N SER A 362 -3.58 -9.05 -13.75
CA SER A 362 -4.97 -8.71 -14.10
C SER A 362 -5.27 -8.84 -15.60
N ASP A 363 -4.25 -8.84 -16.46
CA ASP A 363 -4.37 -9.07 -17.90
C ASP A 363 -4.75 -10.51 -18.24
N ILE A 364 -4.57 -11.43 -17.28
CA ILE A 364 -4.87 -12.85 -17.41
C ILE A 364 -6.06 -13.20 -16.52
N ASP A 365 -5.93 -12.94 -15.21
CA ASP A 365 -6.98 -13.26 -14.25
C ASP A 365 -6.89 -12.43 -12.96
N THR A 366 -7.94 -11.66 -12.67
CA THR A 366 -8.00 -10.82 -11.47
C THR A 366 -8.21 -11.61 -10.18
N TYR A 367 -8.70 -12.84 -10.24
CA TYR A 367 -8.72 -13.73 -9.08
C TYR A 367 -7.29 -14.05 -8.64
N HIS A 368 -6.45 -14.47 -9.58
CA HIS A 368 -5.06 -14.83 -9.30
C HIS A 368 -4.20 -13.59 -9.01
N MET A 369 -4.48 -12.45 -9.63
CA MET A 369 -3.86 -11.17 -9.25
C MET A 369 -4.07 -10.85 -7.77
N VAL A 370 -5.31 -10.92 -7.27
CA VAL A 370 -5.58 -10.66 -5.85
C VAL A 370 -4.96 -11.73 -4.94
N ALA A 371 -5.02 -13.00 -5.35
CA ALA A 371 -4.37 -14.08 -4.61
C ALA A 371 -2.87 -13.83 -4.41
N CYS A 372 -2.16 -13.46 -5.48
CA CYS A 372 -0.73 -13.16 -5.44
C CYS A 372 -0.42 -11.91 -4.60
N ALA A 373 -1.20 -10.84 -4.74
CA ALA A 373 -1.02 -9.62 -3.94
C ALA A 373 -1.19 -9.87 -2.42
N ILE A 374 -2.18 -10.69 -2.03
CA ILE A 374 -2.35 -11.10 -0.63
C ILE A 374 -1.18 -11.97 -0.16
N ASP A 375 -0.79 -12.95 -0.99
CA ASP A 375 0.31 -13.85 -0.68
C ASP A 375 1.63 -13.10 -0.50
N GLU A 376 1.97 -12.19 -1.41
CA GLU A 376 3.15 -11.33 -1.36
C GLU A 376 3.20 -10.48 -0.08
N ALA A 377 2.09 -9.79 0.25
CA ALA A 377 2.02 -9.00 1.49
C ALA A 377 2.26 -9.87 2.74
N VAL A 378 1.71 -11.09 2.76
CA VAL A 378 1.92 -12.06 3.86
C VAL A 378 3.36 -12.60 3.85
N ARG A 379 3.92 -12.94 2.68
CA ARG A 379 5.30 -13.41 2.54
C ARG A 379 6.28 -12.38 3.08
N ASN A 380 6.09 -11.12 2.75
CA ASN A 380 6.91 -10.01 3.22
C ASN A 380 6.88 -9.86 4.75
N VAL A 381 5.73 -10.10 5.39
CA VAL A 381 5.65 -10.17 6.87
C VAL A 381 6.48 -11.33 7.42
N LEU A 382 6.44 -12.50 6.79
CA LEU A 382 7.17 -13.69 7.24
C LEU A 382 8.67 -13.58 6.99
N ALA A 383 9.08 -12.95 5.90
CA ALA A 383 10.49 -12.73 5.54
C ALA A 383 11.24 -11.94 6.62
N VAL A 384 10.55 -11.02 7.30
CA VAL A 384 11.13 -10.25 8.42
C VAL A 384 10.92 -10.87 9.81
N GLY A 385 10.43 -12.11 9.88
CA GLY A 385 10.23 -12.86 11.13
C GLY A 385 8.86 -12.68 11.79
N GLY A 386 7.87 -12.19 11.04
CA GLY A 386 6.47 -12.21 11.45
C GLY A 386 5.88 -13.63 11.51
N LYS A 387 4.61 -13.71 11.91
CA LYS A 387 3.87 -14.98 12.07
C LYS A 387 2.43 -14.82 11.57
N LEU A 388 1.85 -15.90 11.03
CA LEU A 388 0.42 -15.96 10.74
C LEU A 388 -0.42 -15.80 12.02
N GLY A 389 -1.68 -15.39 11.85
CA GLY A 389 -2.65 -15.20 12.96
C GLY A 389 -2.56 -13.87 13.70
N HIS A 390 -1.50 -13.09 13.48
CA HIS A 390 -1.34 -11.73 14.00
C HIS A 390 -1.31 -10.66 12.90
N ILE A 391 -1.93 -10.95 11.75
CA ILE A 391 -1.93 -10.10 10.55
C ILE A 391 -3.33 -9.55 10.32
N ALA A 392 -3.45 -8.25 10.05
CA ALA A 392 -4.68 -7.61 9.61
C ALA A 392 -4.45 -6.93 8.25
N GLY A 393 -5.43 -7.02 7.36
CA GLY A 393 -5.33 -6.57 5.97
C GLY A 393 -6.09 -5.29 5.68
N LEU A 394 -5.66 -4.63 4.61
CA LEU A 394 -6.35 -3.51 3.99
C LEU A 394 -6.44 -3.71 2.48
N ASP A 395 -7.65 -3.61 1.93
CA ASP A 395 -7.95 -3.81 0.52
C ASP A 395 -8.20 -2.47 -0.20
N ASN A 396 -7.30 -2.08 -1.10
CA ASN A 396 -7.42 -0.83 -1.86
C ASN A 396 -7.56 -1.11 -3.36
N PHE A 397 -8.78 -0.95 -3.88
CA PHE A 397 -9.13 -1.20 -5.28
C PHE A 397 -8.96 0.06 -6.14
N CYS A 398 -8.24 -0.06 -7.25
CA CYS A 398 -8.25 0.89 -8.35
C CYS A 398 -8.69 0.18 -9.62
N TRP A 399 -9.89 0.51 -10.08
CA TRP A 399 -10.55 -0.15 -11.20
C TRP A 399 -10.88 0.82 -12.33
N PRO A 400 -10.77 0.39 -13.60
CA PRO A 400 -11.47 1.08 -14.68
C PRO A 400 -12.99 0.93 -14.51
N ASP A 401 -13.77 1.80 -15.14
CA ASP A 401 -15.22 1.89 -14.99
C ASP A 401 -15.89 0.51 -15.20
N PRO A 402 -16.50 -0.08 -14.15
CA PRO A 402 -17.17 -1.36 -14.24
C PRO A 402 -18.63 -1.24 -14.70
N ILE A 403 -19.11 -0.03 -15.03
CA ILE A 403 -20.50 0.18 -15.45
C ILE A 403 -20.60 0.18 -16.97
N GLU A 404 -21.39 -0.75 -17.51
CA GLU A 404 -21.68 -0.81 -18.94
C GLU A 404 -22.42 0.47 -19.39
N SER A 405 -21.86 1.14 -20.39
CA SER A 405 -22.41 2.34 -21.01
C SER A 405 -21.83 2.52 -22.42
N GLU A 406 -22.31 3.51 -23.18
CA GLU A 406 -21.73 3.83 -24.50
C GLU A 406 -20.22 4.14 -24.46
N LYS A 407 -19.72 4.69 -23.35
CA LYS A 407 -18.29 5.01 -23.14
C LYS A 407 -17.47 3.83 -22.62
N THR A 408 -18.16 2.83 -22.08
CA THR A 408 -17.57 1.65 -21.45
C THR A 408 -18.37 0.41 -21.90
N PRO A 409 -18.30 0.04 -23.20
CA PRO A 409 -19.02 -1.12 -23.72
C PRO A 409 -18.51 -2.45 -23.11
N ASP A 410 -17.30 -2.45 -22.57
CA ASP A 410 -16.66 -3.55 -21.86
C ASP A 410 -16.99 -3.60 -20.35
N GLY A 411 -17.91 -2.73 -19.87
CA GLY A 411 -18.20 -2.58 -18.44
C GLY A 411 -18.60 -3.88 -17.74
N ARG A 412 -19.39 -4.77 -18.38
CA ARG A 412 -19.74 -6.07 -17.79
C ARG A 412 -18.53 -6.99 -17.56
N TYR A 413 -17.52 -6.89 -18.41
CA TYR A 413 -16.27 -7.64 -18.27
C TYR A 413 -15.42 -7.06 -17.15
N LYS A 414 -15.27 -5.73 -17.09
CA LYS A 414 -14.60 -5.03 -15.98
C LYS A 414 -15.25 -5.29 -14.63
N LEU A 415 -16.59 -5.34 -14.59
CA LEU A 415 -17.34 -5.75 -13.42
C LEU A 415 -17.10 -7.22 -13.05
N ALA A 416 -17.00 -8.11 -14.05
CA ALA A 416 -16.65 -9.52 -13.80
C ALA A 416 -15.26 -9.67 -13.21
N GLN A 417 -14.29 -8.89 -13.68
CA GLN A 417 -12.96 -8.81 -13.07
C GLN A 417 -13.08 -8.39 -11.59
N LEU A 418 -13.90 -7.37 -11.27
CA LEU A 418 -14.09 -6.92 -9.89
C LEU A 418 -14.73 -8.00 -9.01
N VAL A 419 -15.71 -8.74 -9.52
CA VAL A 419 -16.32 -9.87 -8.80
C VAL A 419 -15.28 -10.96 -8.51
N ARG A 420 -14.43 -11.29 -9.48
CA ARG A 420 -13.35 -12.28 -9.31
C ARG A 420 -12.33 -11.85 -8.26
N ALA A 421 -11.93 -10.57 -8.28
CA ALA A 421 -11.04 -9.99 -7.29
C ALA A 421 -11.62 -10.08 -5.87
N ASN A 422 -12.90 -9.77 -5.69
CA ASN A 422 -13.58 -9.91 -4.40
C ASN A 422 -13.69 -11.38 -3.93
N GLN A 423 -13.88 -12.33 -4.85
CA GLN A 423 -13.91 -13.75 -4.51
C GLN A 423 -12.54 -14.21 -3.99
N ALA A 424 -11.45 -13.82 -4.64
CA ALA A 424 -10.09 -14.12 -4.15
C ALA A 424 -9.83 -13.45 -2.79
N LEU A 425 -10.23 -12.20 -2.61
CA LEU A 425 -10.12 -11.52 -1.32
C LEU A 425 -10.77 -12.35 -0.20
N TYR A 426 -12.01 -12.81 -0.40
CA TYR A 426 -12.68 -13.68 0.56
C TYR A 426 -11.93 -15.00 0.79
N ASP A 427 -11.56 -15.71 -0.28
CA ASP A 427 -10.97 -17.05 -0.19
C ASP A 427 -9.62 -17.04 0.56
N TYR A 428 -8.74 -16.11 0.21
CA TYR A 428 -7.37 -16.07 0.76
C TYR A 428 -7.30 -15.39 2.13
N CYS A 429 -8.07 -14.32 2.37
CA CYS A 429 -8.17 -13.75 3.72
C CYS A 429 -8.74 -14.76 4.71
N THR A 430 -9.74 -15.56 4.30
CA THR A 430 -10.27 -16.65 5.14
C THR A 430 -9.24 -17.75 5.34
N ALA A 431 -8.53 -18.19 4.30
CA ALA A 431 -7.54 -19.26 4.41
C ALA A 431 -6.37 -18.90 5.36
N TYR A 432 -5.94 -17.64 5.35
CA TYR A 432 -4.85 -17.13 6.20
C TYR A 432 -5.30 -16.60 7.57
N ASP A 433 -6.59 -16.69 7.91
CA ASP A 433 -7.18 -16.13 9.14
C ASP A 433 -6.86 -14.63 9.29
N LEU A 434 -6.97 -13.90 8.19
CA LEU A 434 -6.53 -12.51 8.02
C LEU A 434 -7.76 -11.61 7.84
N PRO A 435 -8.21 -10.88 8.88
CA PRO A 435 -9.33 -9.95 8.74
C PRO A 435 -8.94 -8.69 7.98
N CYS A 436 -9.77 -8.26 7.02
CA CYS A 436 -9.70 -6.91 6.46
C CYS A 436 -10.33 -5.91 7.43
N ILE A 437 -9.53 -4.96 7.93
CA ILE A 437 -9.97 -3.99 8.96
C ILE A 437 -10.29 -2.61 8.40
N SER A 438 -9.91 -2.35 7.14
CA SER A 438 -10.14 -1.10 6.43
C SER A 438 -9.92 -1.36 4.94
N GLY A 439 -10.46 -0.51 4.08
CA GLY A 439 -10.24 -0.60 2.63
C GLY A 439 -10.76 0.64 1.93
N LYS A 440 -10.49 0.75 0.63
CA LYS A 440 -11.01 1.83 -0.22
C LYS A 440 -11.15 1.37 -1.65
N ASP A 441 -12.08 1.99 -2.38
CA ASP A 441 -12.21 1.82 -3.80
C ASP A 441 -12.11 3.15 -4.58
N SER A 442 -11.57 3.03 -5.79
CA SER A 442 -11.57 4.03 -6.84
C SER A 442 -11.98 3.33 -8.12
N MET A 443 -13.20 3.60 -8.61
CA MET A 443 -13.85 2.77 -9.65
C MET A 443 -13.97 3.47 -11.02
N LYS A 444 -13.27 4.59 -11.22
CA LYS A 444 -13.30 5.41 -12.44
C LYS A 444 -11.88 5.76 -12.90
N ASN A 445 -11.05 4.75 -13.11
CA ASN A 445 -9.66 4.91 -13.53
C ASN A 445 -9.49 4.73 -15.05
N ASP A 446 -10.32 5.44 -15.80
CA ASP A 446 -10.14 5.64 -17.24
C ASP A 446 -9.82 7.11 -17.52
N TYR A 447 -9.04 7.32 -18.58
CA TYR A 447 -8.80 8.62 -19.19
C TYR A 447 -9.37 8.60 -20.60
N HIS A 448 -10.14 9.64 -20.94
CA HIS A 448 -10.77 9.78 -22.25
C HIS A 448 -10.31 11.06 -22.95
N ILE A 449 -9.90 10.92 -24.21
CA ILE A 449 -9.59 12.06 -25.09
C ILE A 449 -10.09 11.79 -26.51
N GLY A 450 -11.08 12.56 -26.94
CA GLY A 450 -11.77 12.30 -28.20
C GLY A 450 -12.31 10.86 -28.26
N THR A 451 -11.81 10.07 -29.20
CA THR A 451 -12.13 8.63 -29.36
C THR A 451 -11.17 7.69 -28.64
N GLU A 452 -10.07 8.20 -28.08
CA GLU A 452 -9.07 7.38 -27.39
C GLU A 452 -9.45 7.22 -25.91
N LYS A 453 -9.26 5.99 -25.41
CA LYS A 453 -9.47 5.60 -24.02
C LYS A 453 -8.22 4.90 -23.50
N ILE A 454 -7.69 5.39 -22.39
CA ILE A 454 -6.60 4.75 -21.65
C ILE A 454 -7.20 4.25 -20.33
N SER A 455 -7.24 2.94 -20.14
CA SER A 455 -7.72 2.31 -18.91
C SER A 455 -6.54 1.79 -18.11
N VAL A 456 -6.50 2.08 -16.81
CA VAL A 456 -5.53 1.42 -15.92
C VAL A 456 -5.81 -0.09 -15.89
N PRO A 457 -4.78 -0.94 -15.72
CA PRO A 457 -5.01 -2.33 -15.38
C PRO A 457 -5.80 -2.41 -14.06
N PRO A 458 -6.79 -3.30 -13.94
CA PRO A 458 -7.41 -3.58 -12.65
C PRO A 458 -6.35 -3.86 -11.59
N THR A 459 -6.36 -3.09 -10.52
CA THR A 459 -5.29 -3.10 -9.52
C THR A 459 -5.89 -3.22 -8.13
N LEU A 460 -5.37 -4.14 -7.33
CA LEU A 460 -5.56 -4.17 -5.89
C LEU A 460 -4.20 -3.98 -5.22
N LEU A 461 -4.09 -2.95 -4.38
CA LEU A 461 -3.05 -2.91 -3.37
C LEU A 461 -3.59 -3.62 -2.12
N PHE A 462 -2.88 -4.66 -1.68
CA PHE A 462 -3.15 -5.29 -0.40
C PHE A 462 -2.05 -4.92 0.59
N SER A 463 -2.41 -4.18 1.62
CA SER A 463 -1.48 -3.78 2.68
C SER A 463 -1.77 -4.60 3.94
N VAL A 464 -0.74 -4.94 4.70
CA VAL A 464 -0.90 -5.68 5.94
C VAL A 464 -0.16 -5.03 7.11
N LEU A 465 -0.74 -5.18 8.29
CA LEU A 465 -0.14 -4.85 9.57
C LEU A 465 -0.05 -6.11 10.41
N ALA A 466 1.12 -6.39 10.97
CA ALA A 466 1.30 -7.53 11.85
C ALA A 466 1.96 -7.13 13.18
N ARG A 467 1.51 -7.75 14.27
CA ARG A 467 2.17 -7.59 15.57
C ARG A 467 3.40 -8.50 15.66
N MET A 468 4.52 -7.92 16.07
CA MET A 468 5.74 -8.65 16.41
C MET A 468 5.95 -8.62 17.92
N GLU A 469 6.23 -9.78 18.53
CA GLU A 469 6.42 -9.88 19.99
C GLU A 469 7.76 -9.29 20.44
N ASP A 470 8.80 -9.44 19.63
CA ASP A 470 10.15 -8.99 19.94
C ASP A 470 10.90 -8.60 18.66
N VAL A 471 11.07 -7.30 18.43
CA VAL A 471 11.76 -6.74 17.25
C VAL A 471 13.22 -7.15 17.13
N ARG A 472 13.86 -7.64 18.21
CA ARG A 472 15.26 -8.10 18.17
C ARG A 472 15.42 -9.41 17.38
N ARG A 473 14.32 -10.08 17.07
CA ARG A 473 14.27 -11.29 16.25
C ARG A 473 13.95 -11.01 14.78
N ALA A 474 13.89 -9.73 14.39
CA ALA A 474 13.61 -9.38 13.02
C ALA A 474 14.75 -9.85 12.10
N VAL A 475 14.38 -10.37 10.94
CA VAL A 475 15.29 -10.88 9.91
C VAL A 475 15.29 -9.91 8.75
N THR A 476 16.42 -9.76 8.06
CA THR A 476 16.52 -9.00 6.82
C THR A 476 17.03 -9.89 5.70
N MET A 477 16.80 -9.48 4.46
CA MET A 477 17.13 -10.28 3.28
C MET A 477 18.63 -10.49 3.04
N ASP A 478 19.50 -9.57 3.47
CA ASP A 478 20.91 -9.57 3.10
C ASP A 478 21.69 -10.76 3.70
N ALA A 479 22.51 -11.40 2.87
CA ALA A 479 23.38 -12.49 3.33
C ALA A 479 24.32 -12.00 4.44
N LYS A 480 24.42 -12.78 5.53
CA LYS A 480 25.11 -12.35 6.75
C LYS A 480 26.58 -12.71 6.79
N GLN A 481 26.92 -13.92 6.37
CA GLN A 481 28.31 -14.38 6.40
C GLN A 481 28.62 -15.41 5.31
N ALA A 482 29.90 -15.46 4.92
CA ALA A 482 30.40 -16.53 4.06
C ALA A 482 30.35 -17.88 4.78
N GLY A 483 30.02 -18.93 4.04
CA GLY A 483 29.81 -20.28 4.57
C GLY A 483 28.35 -20.59 4.93
N ASP A 484 27.47 -19.58 4.99
CA ASP A 484 26.03 -19.82 5.17
C ASP A 484 25.47 -20.64 4.02
N LEU A 485 24.62 -21.60 4.38
CA LEU A 485 23.95 -22.49 3.45
C LEU A 485 22.75 -21.75 2.83
N VAL A 486 22.61 -21.83 1.51
CA VAL A 486 21.51 -21.17 0.78
C VAL A 486 20.41 -22.18 0.47
N TYR A 487 19.18 -21.85 0.86
CA TYR A 487 17.98 -22.65 0.65
C TYR A 487 16.95 -21.90 -0.18
N VAL A 488 16.16 -22.66 -0.94
CA VAL A 488 14.91 -22.20 -1.55
C VAL A 488 13.75 -22.93 -0.90
N LEU A 489 12.80 -22.16 -0.39
CA LEU A 489 11.52 -22.64 0.10
C LEU A 489 10.45 -22.44 -0.97
N GLY A 490 9.50 -23.37 -1.04
CA GLY A 490 8.42 -23.34 -2.04
C GLY A 490 8.85 -23.90 -3.40
N GLU A 491 7.86 -24.08 -4.28
CA GLU A 491 8.01 -24.79 -5.56
C GLU A 491 7.93 -23.82 -6.74
N THR A 492 8.90 -23.86 -7.65
CA THR A 492 8.78 -23.15 -8.94
C THR A 492 7.86 -23.92 -9.88
N ARG A 493 6.92 -23.22 -10.50
CA ARG A 493 6.01 -23.74 -11.54
C ARG A 493 6.27 -23.04 -12.87
N ALA A 494 5.70 -23.57 -13.95
CA ALA A 494 5.79 -22.96 -15.28
C ALA A 494 4.81 -21.77 -15.40
N GLU A 495 4.92 -20.81 -14.48
CA GLU A 495 4.04 -19.66 -14.30
C GLU A 495 4.79 -18.38 -14.71
N LEU A 496 4.85 -18.13 -16.01
CA LEU A 496 5.53 -16.97 -16.61
C LEU A 496 4.55 -15.92 -17.15
N GLY A 497 3.24 -16.21 -17.13
CA GLY A 497 2.20 -15.30 -17.60
C GLY A 497 2.18 -14.02 -16.76
N GLY A 498 2.32 -12.87 -17.41
CA GLY A 498 2.37 -11.56 -16.76
C GLY A 498 3.71 -11.20 -16.11
N SER A 499 4.73 -12.07 -16.21
CA SER A 499 6.04 -11.87 -15.57
C SER A 499 6.87 -10.75 -16.17
N GLU A 500 7.80 -10.18 -15.40
CA GLU A 500 8.85 -9.28 -15.88
C GLU A 500 9.72 -9.94 -16.96
N TYR A 501 9.95 -11.25 -16.86
CA TYR A 501 10.66 -12.01 -17.90
C TYR A 501 9.95 -11.94 -19.25
N TYR A 502 8.64 -12.20 -19.30
CA TYR A 502 7.88 -12.08 -20.55
C TYR A 502 7.74 -10.63 -21.02
N ALA A 503 7.65 -9.65 -20.11
CA ALA A 503 7.63 -8.23 -20.46
C ALA A 503 8.89 -7.77 -21.18
N LEU A 504 10.06 -8.29 -20.82
CA LEU A 504 11.33 -7.96 -21.51
C LEU A 504 11.33 -8.27 -23.01
N TYR A 505 10.39 -9.11 -23.45
CA TYR A 505 10.19 -9.49 -24.84
C TYR A 505 8.83 -9.01 -25.40
N GLY A 506 8.08 -8.21 -24.65
CA GLY A 506 6.77 -7.68 -25.06
C GLY A 506 5.62 -8.70 -25.02
N TRP A 507 5.74 -9.77 -24.23
CA TRP A 507 4.73 -10.82 -24.11
C TRP A 507 3.95 -10.75 -22.80
N ILE A 508 2.71 -11.24 -22.84
CA ILE A 508 1.86 -11.47 -21.67
C ILE A 508 1.87 -12.94 -21.28
N GLY A 509 1.57 -13.87 -22.19
CA GLY A 509 1.38 -15.30 -21.87
C GLY A 509 0.05 -15.56 -21.13
N ASN A 510 -0.23 -16.81 -20.75
CA ASN A 510 -1.50 -17.21 -20.12
C ASN A 510 -1.35 -17.88 -18.76
N ARG A 511 -0.16 -18.43 -18.44
CA ARG A 511 0.06 -19.13 -17.17
C ARG A 511 0.41 -18.14 -16.06
N VAL A 512 -0.60 -17.41 -15.57
CA VAL A 512 -0.48 -16.51 -14.43
C VAL A 512 -0.04 -17.28 -13.17
N PRO A 513 0.79 -16.70 -12.29
CA PRO A 513 1.10 -17.30 -11.00
C PRO A 513 -0.14 -17.61 -10.16
N THR A 514 -0.09 -18.73 -9.44
CA THR A 514 -1.20 -19.19 -8.59
C THR A 514 -0.73 -19.52 -7.18
N VAL A 515 -1.62 -19.34 -6.20
CA VAL A 515 -1.32 -19.56 -4.78
C VAL A 515 -2.11 -20.78 -4.31
N ASP A 516 -1.42 -21.77 -3.73
CA ASP A 516 -2.07 -22.84 -2.97
C ASP A 516 -2.04 -22.47 -1.50
N ALA A 517 -3.11 -21.84 -1.01
CA ALA A 517 -3.15 -21.28 0.34
C ALA A 517 -2.90 -22.33 1.44
N SER A 518 -3.31 -23.59 1.23
CA SER A 518 -3.11 -24.65 2.22
C SER A 518 -1.63 -25.06 2.31
N ARG A 519 -0.97 -25.25 1.16
CA ARG A 519 0.46 -25.55 1.11
C ARG A 519 1.28 -24.37 1.61
N ALA A 520 0.92 -23.15 1.20
CA ALA A 520 1.56 -21.91 1.63
C ALA A 520 1.48 -21.74 3.16
N LYS A 521 0.28 -21.87 3.76
CA LYS A 521 0.08 -21.79 5.22
C LYS A 521 0.98 -22.75 6.00
N THR A 522 1.14 -23.98 5.50
CA THR A 522 2.00 -24.98 6.16
C THR A 522 3.48 -24.59 6.07
N LEU A 523 3.93 -24.12 4.90
CA LEU A 523 5.29 -23.63 4.71
C LEU A 523 5.58 -22.40 5.59
N TYR A 524 4.63 -21.48 5.67
CA TYR A 524 4.70 -20.24 6.43
C TYR A 524 4.79 -20.49 7.93
N GLN A 525 4.06 -21.48 8.45
CA GLN A 525 4.17 -21.91 9.84
C GLN A 525 5.56 -22.49 10.14
N ALA A 526 6.12 -23.30 9.24
CA ALA A 526 7.47 -23.85 9.40
C ALA A 526 8.55 -22.74 9.37
N LEU A 527 8.44 -21.77 8.44
CA LEU A 527 9.35 -20.61 8.39
C LEU A 527 9.25 -19.73 9.63
N ALA A 528 8.04 -19.43 10.10
CA ALA A 528 7.82 -18.69 11.33
C ALA A 528 8.40 -19.40 12.56
N GLN A 529 8.31 -20.75 12.60
CA GLN A 529 8.93 -21.55 13.65
C GLN A 529 10.46 -21.52 13.57
N ALA A 530 11.04 -21.67 12.37
CA ALA A 530 12.48 -21.61 12.16
C ALA A 530 13.06 -20.24 12.58
N THR A 531 12.40 -19.16 12.17
CA THR A 531 12.79 -17.79 12.54
C THR A 531 12.60 -17.55 14.03
N GLY A 532 11.51 -18.03 14.62
CA GLY A 532 11.26 -17.94 16.06
C GLY A 532 12.28 -18.67 16.93
N ARG A 533 12.96 -19.69 16.38
CA ARG A 533 14.07 -20.43 17.00
C ARG A 533 15.44 -19.81 16.73
N GLY A 534 15.53 -18.77 15.89
CA GLY A 534 16.80 -18.14 15.52
C GLY A 534 17.63 -18.94 14.51
N LEU A 535 17.02 -19.85 13.75
CA LEU A 535 17.74 -20.72 12.80
C LEU A 535 18.02 -20.03 11.46
N VAL A 536 17.27 -18.98 11.15
CA VAL A 536 17.34 -18.24 9.89
C VAL A 536 18.28 -17.07 10.04
N ALA A 537 19.33 -17.01 9.21
CA ALA A 537 20.29 -15.91 9.18
C ALA A 537 19.80 -14.75 8.30
N SER A 538 19.24 -15.06 7.13
CA SER A 538 18.57 -14.10 6.25
C SER A 538 17.38 -14.75 5.54
N CYS A 539 16.39 -13.95 5.15
CA CYS A 539 15.22 -14.40 4.41
C CYS A 539 14.72 -13.30 3.48
N HIS A 540 14.47 -13.67 2.23
CA HIS A 540 13.95 -12.80 1.18
C HIS A 540 12.83 -13.51 0.43
N ASP A 541 11.75 -12.82 0.10
CA ASP A 541 10.69 -13.36 -0.73
C ASP A 541 11.12 -13.48 -2.22
N CYS A 542 10.39 -14.26 -3.01
CA CYS A 542 10.56 -14.29 -4.47
C CYS A 542 9.35 -13.63 -5.14
N SER A 543 9.51 -12.42 -5.66
CA SER A 543 8.47 -11.66 -6.38
C SER A 543 8.84 -11.42 -7.86
N GLU A 544 8.86 -10.16 -8.32
CA GLU A 544 9.18 -9.74 -9.68
C GLU A 544 10.55 -10.24 -10.14
N GLY A 545 10.58 -10.85 -11.33
CA GLY A 545 11.81 -11.44 -11.88
C GLY A 545 12.26 -12.74 -11.21
N GLY A 546 11.57 -13.20 -10.17
CA GLY A 546 11.70 -14.55 -9.60
C GLY A 546 13.01 -14.82 -8.85
N LEU A 547 13.33 -16.12 -8.75
CA LEU A 547 14.44 -16.63 -7.93
C LEU A 547 15.80 -16.01 -8.28
N GLY A 548 16.07 -15.79 -9.57
CA GLY A 548 17.35 -15.24 -10.02
C GLY A 548 17.60 -13.82 -9.47
N VAL A 549 16.54 -13.00 -9.42
CA VAL A 549 16.60 -11.63 -8.89
C VAL A 549 16.75 -11.66 -7.37
N ALA A 550 15.90 -12.41 -6.67
CA ALA A 550 15.97 -12.54 -5.21
C ALA A 550 17.35 -13.02 -4.71
N LEU A 551 17.95 -14.01 -5.38
CA LEU A 551 19.32 -14.46 -5.05
C LEU A 551 20.37 -13.37 -5.29
N ALA A 552 20.25 -12.63 -6.39
CA ALA A 552 21.18 -11.54 -6.69
C ALA A 552 21.08 -10.42 -5.65
N GLU A 553 19.86 -10.00 -5.31
CA GLU A 553 19.58 -8.99 -4.27
C GLU A 553 20.16 -9.43 -2.92
N THR A 554 19.86 -10.65 -2.49
CA THR A 554 20.41 -11.28 -1.27
C THR A 554 21.94 -11.19 -1.23
N ALA A 555 22.61 -11.52 -2.33
CA ALA A 555 24.06 -11.53 -2.45
C ALA A 555 24.66 -10.11 -2.37
N PHE A 556 24.22 -9.19 -3.25
CA PHE A 556 24.85 -7.88 -3.35
C PHE A 556 24.52 -6.92 -2.19
N ALA A 557 23.39 -7.13 -1.51
CA ALA A 557 23.07 -6.37 -0.29
C ALA A 557 23.95 -6.82 0.89
N GLY A 558 24.23 -8.12 0.97
CA GLY A 558 25.17 -8.69 1.94
C GLY A 558 26.65 -8.39 1.63
N GLY A 559 26.96 -7.91 0.42
CA GLY A 559 28.33 -7.72 -0.02
C GLY A 559 29.11 -9.03 -0.19
N LEU A 560 28.40 -10.15 -0.41
CA LEU A 560 28.95 -11.50 -0.47
C LEU A 560 28.50 -12.19 -1.76
N GLY A 561 29.39 -12.99 -2.36
CA GLY A 561 29.04 -13.81 -3.52
C GLY A 561 28.25 -15.05 -3.13
N MET A 562 27.82 -15.82 -4.13
CA MET A 562 27.10 -17.08 -3.93
C MET A 562 27.47 -18.09 -5.00
N GLU A 563 27.56 -19.36 -4.60
CA GLU A 563 27.64 -20.50 -5.50
C GLU A 563 26.34 -21.31 -5.41
N ILE A 564 25.56 -21.29 -6.48
CA ILE A 564 24.22 -21.85 -6.54
C ILE A 564 24.13 -22.98 -7.58
N SER A 565 23.36 -24.01 -7.28
CA SER A 565 22.99 -25.11 -8.16
C SER A 565 21.47 -25.19 -8.28
N LEU A 566 20.97 -25.06 -9.50
CA LEU A 566 19.54 -25.18 -9.80
C LEU A 566 19.03 -26.63 -9.72
N ALA A 567 19.91 -27.63 -9.67
CA ALA A 567 19.53 -29.03 -9.60
C ALA A 567 18.68 -29.38 -8.36
N ALA A 568 18.89 -28.64 -7.26
CA ALA A 568 18.19 -28.87 -5.99
C ALA A 568 16.99 -27.94 -5.76
N VAL A 569 16.67 -27.04 -6.70
CA VAL A 569 15.51 -26.13 -6.55
C VAL A 569 14.22 -26.95 -6.64
N PRO A 570 13.32 -26.88 -5.64
CA PRO A 570 12.02 -27.54 -5.72
C PRO A 570 11.21 -26.96 -6.88
N ARG A 571 10.73 -27.83 -7.78
CA ARG A 571 10.02 -27.42 -8.99
C ARG A 571 8.97 -28.44 -9.40
N SER A 572 7.95 -27.95 -10.09
CA SER A 572 6.96 -28.82 -10.71
C SER A 572 7.55 -29.54 -11.94
N PRO A 573 6.99 -30.70 -12.34
CA PRO A 573 7.49 -31.48 -13.48
C PRO A 573 7.52 -30.69 -14.79
N GLU A 574 6.63 -29.72 -14.97
CA GLU A 574 6.50 -28.89 -16.16
C GLU A 574 7.64 -27.87 -16.31
N VAL A 575 8.42 -27.59 -15.26
CA VAL A 575 9.56 -26.67 -15.32
C VAL A 575 10.79 -27.40 -15.81
N ASP A 576 10.92 -27.54 -17.12
CA ASP A 576 11.97 -28.31 -17.76
C ASP A 576 13.15 -27.47 -18.28
N ARG A 577 13.14 -26.14 -18.10
CA ARG A 577 14.19 -25.19 -18.52
C ARG A 577 14.77 -24.38 -17.36
N ASP A 578 16.04 -23.99 -17.49
CA ASP A 578 16.74 -23.26 -16.43
C ASP A 578 16.30 -21.78 -16.34
N ASP A 579 15.97 -21.14 -17.46
CA ASP A 579 15.44 -19.77 -17.49
C ASP A 579 14.06 -19.66 -16.83
N THR A 580 13.16 -20.62 -17.09
CA THR A 580 11.87 -20.70 -16.39
C THR A 580 12.06 -20.90 -14.88
N LEU A 581 13.01 -21.72 -14.47
CA LEU A 581 13.29 -22.01 -13.06
C LEU A 581 13.82 -20.77 -12.31
N LEU A 582 14.59 -19.94 -13.00
CA LEU A 582 15.16 -18.69 -12.48
C LEU A 582 14.13 -17.56 -12.44
N PHE A 583 13.34 -17.40 -13.50
CA PHE A 583 12.58 -16.15 -13.74
C PHE A 583 11.06 -16.32 -13.68
N SER A 584 10.54 -17.49 -13.30
CA SER A 584 9.14 -17.61 -12.90
C SER A 584 8.88 -16.96 -11.55
N GLU A 585 7.81 -16.16 -11.54
CA GLU A 585 7.29 -15.42 -10.39
C GLU A 585 6.27 -16.27 -9.61
N SER A 586 6.54 -17.58 -9.53
CA SER A 586 5.73 -18.52 -8.74
C SER A 586 5.67 -18.07 -7.28
N GLN A 587 4.47 -18.05 -6.71
CA GLN A 587 4.21 -17.51 -5.37
C GLN A 587 4.58 -18.50 -4.25
N SER A 588 4.49 -18.06 -2.99
CA SER A 588 4.78 -18.90 -1.81
C SER A 588 6.24 -19.39 -1.73
N ARG A 589 7.19 -18.55 -2.15
CA ARG A 589 8.62 -18.88 -2.22
C ARG A 589 9.51 -17.88 -1.49
N PHE A 590 10.65 -18.39 -0.99
CA PHE A 590 11.66 -17.61 -0.30
C PHE A 590 13.08 -18.10 -0.64
N VAL A 591 14.04 -17.19 -0.61
CA VAL A 591 15.47 -17.46 -0.45
C VAL A 591 15.81 -17.32 1.02
N VAL A 592 16.44 -18.34 1.60
CA VAL A 592 16.80 -18.36 3.02
C VAL A 592 18.27 -18.73 3.17
N THR A 593 18.99 -18.03 4.04
CA THR A 593 20.34 -18.44 4.46
C THR A 593 20.34 -18.97 5.89
N VAL A 594 21.13 -20.01 6.13
CA VAL A 594 21.20 -20.73 7.41
C VAL A 594 22.66 -20.99 7.77
N HIS A 595 23.05 -20.68 9.01
CA HIS A 595 24.37 -21.03 9.52
C HIS A 595 24.55 -22.56 9.54
N PRO A 596 25.72 -23.10 9.16
CA PRO A 596 25.92 -24.55 9.08
C PRO A 596 25.59 -25.32 10.37
N GLU A 597 25.80 -24.69 11.54
CA GLU A 597 25.47 -25.27 12.85
C GLU A 597 23.97 -25.44 13.10
N HIS A 598 23.11 -24.74 12.35
CA HIS A 598 21.65 -24.84 12.43
C HIS A 598 21.06 -25.72 11.32
N GLN A 599 21.90 -26.30 10.45
CA GLN A 599 21.45 -27.06 9.27
C GLN A 599 20.46 -28.17 9.62
N GLU A 600 20.83 -29.08 10.52
CA GLU A 600 20.02 -30.26 10.84
C GLU A 600 18.67 -29.87 11.44
N GLU A 601 18.68 -28.87 12.34
CA GLU A 601 17.48 -28.38 13.02
C GLU A 601 16.52 -27.66 12.06
N PHE A 602 17.08 -26.89 11.11
CA PHE A 602 16.33 -26.25 10.04
C PHE A 602 15.73 -27.29 9.10
N GLU A 603 16.53 -28.21 8.54
CA GLU A 603 16.08 -29.23 7.59
C GLU A 603 14.99 -30.13 8.19
N ALA A 604 15.05 -30.43 9.49
CA ALA A 604 14.01 -31.18 10.18
C ALA A 604 12.62 -30.50 10.14
N LEU A 605 12.55 -29.17 10.18
CA LEU A 605 11.29 -28.42 10.09
C LEU A 605 10.67 -28.48 8.69
N PHE A 606 11.49 -28.72 7.66
CA PHE A 606 11.06 -28.70 6.25
C PHE A 606 11.09 -30.09 5.58
N ALA A 607 11.31 -31.17 6.34
CA ALA A 607 11.50 -32.52 5.80
C ALA A 607 10.36 -33.03 4.87
N HIS A 608 9.15 -32.48 4.99
CA HIS A 608 7.98 -32.81 4.17
C HIS A 608 7.44 -31.63 3.37
N LEU A 609 8.22 -30.55 3.26
CA LEU A 609 7.87 -29.33 2.57
C LEU A 609 8.81 -29.11 1.39
N PRO A 610 8.38 -28.38 0.34
CA PRO A 610 9.28 -28.01 -0.75
C PRO A 610 10.40 -27.10 -0.21
N CYS A 611 11.58 -27.71 0.00
CA CYS A 611 12.76 -27.05 0.51
C CYS A 611 13.99 -27.70 -0.14
N GLY A 612 14.83 -26.88 -0.76
CA GLY A 612 16.05 -27.33 -1.42
C GLY A 612 17.26 -26.55 -0.95
N ARG A 613 18.31 -27.25 -0.48
CA ARG A 613 19.63 -26.64 -0.28
C ARG A 613 20.28 -26.46 -1.65
N ILE A 614 20.38 -25.22 -2.10
CA ILE A 614 20.82 -24.90 -3.46
C ILE A 614 22.26 -24.41 -3.52
N GLY A 615 22.88 -24.05 -2.41
CA GLY A 615 24.21 -23.46 -2.49
C GLY A 615 24.82 -23.02 -1.17
N VAL A 616 25.79 -22.13 -1.29
CA VAL A 616 26.53 -21.54 -0.18
C VAL A 616 26.88 -20.08 -0.49
N VAL A 617 26.85 -19.23 0.53
CA VAL A 617 27.36 -17.86 0.49
C VAL A 617 28.88 -17.89 0.51
N THR A 618 29.55 -17.10 -0.32
CA THR A 618 31.02 -17.11 -0.44
C THR A 618 31.62 -15.75 -0.12
N ALA A 619 32.87 -15.75 0.35
CA ALA A 619 33.64 -14.52 0.58
C ALA A 619 34.14 -13.89 -0.74
N SER A 620 34.14 -14.65 -1.83
CA SER A 620 34.40 -14.13 -3.18
C SER A 620 33.25 -13.20 -3.59
N PRO A 621 33.48 -12.10 -4.31
CA PRO A 621 32.39 -11.27 -4.85
C PRO A 621 31.68 -11.93 -6.05
N LEU A 622 32.01 -13.18 -6.39
CA LEU A 622 31.45 -13.86 -7.55
C LEU A 622 30.07 -14.44 -7.24
N PHE A 623 29.09 -14.12 -8.07
CA PHE A 623 27.77 -14.74 -8.11
C PHE A 623 27.75 -15.74 -9.26
N THR A 624 27.67 -17.03 -8.94
CA THR A 624 27.69 -18.13 -9.91
C THR A 624 26.49 -19.03 -9.74
N VAL A 625 25.75 -19.26 -10.82
CA VAL A 625 24.63 -20.20 -10.88
C VAL A 625 24.93 -21.29 -11.89
N ARG A 626 24.91 -22.54 -11.43
CA ARG A 626 24.96 -23.73 -12.26
C ARG A 626 23.54 -24.20 -12.56
N GLY A 627 23.26 -24.43 -13.84
CA GLY A 627 22.01 -25.00 -14.32
C GLY A 627 21.80 -26.43 -13.82
N ARG A 628 20.62 -27.01 -14.11
CA ARG A 628 20.28 -28.37 -13.63
C ARG A 628 21.22 -29.46 -14.17
N ARG A 629 21.88 -29.20 -15.30
CA ARG A 629 22.89 -30.09 -15.90
C ARG A 629 24.32 -29.84 -15.39
N GLY A 630 24.50 -28.94 -14.42
CA GLY A 630 25.79 -28.61 -13.81
C GLY A 630 26.63 -27.59 -14.59
N THR A 631 26.19 -27.14 -15.76
CA THR A 631 26.84 -26.07 -16.54
C THR A 631 26.63 -24.72 -15.88
N THR A 632 27.66 -23.88 -15.82
CA THR A 632 27.51 -22.49 -15.37
C THR A 632 26.67 -21.72 -16.39
N ILE A 633 25.56 -21.14 -15.94
CA ILE A 633 24.61 -20.36 -16.77
C ILE A 633 24.51 -18.91 -16.32
N ILE A 634 24.96 -18.56 -15.11
CA ILE A 634 25.16 -17.17 -14.68
C ILE A 634 26.53 -17.08 -14.05
N GLN A 635 27.30 -16.07 -14.45
CA GLN A 635 28.56 -15.72 -13.80
C GLN A 635 28.80 -14.21 -13.91
N SER A 636 28.70 -13.51 -12.78
CA SER A 636 29.00 -12.08 -12.66
C SER A 636 29.55 -11.79 -11.28
N ASP A 637 30.32 -10.72 -11.12
CA ASP A 637 30.53 -10.18 -9.78
C ASP A 637 29.27 -9.46 -9.28
N ILE A 638 29.11 -9.40 -7.96
CA ILE A 638 27.96 -8.76 -7.29
C ILE A 638 27.91 -7.24 -7.52
N PHE A 639 29.04 -6.58 -7.77
CA PHE A 639 29.09 -5.13 -7.97
C PHE A 639 28.46 -4.75 -9.32
N ARG A 640 28.71 -5.54 -10.36
CA ARG A 640 28.08 -5.38 -11.67
C ARG A 640 26.56 -5.59 -11.62
N LEU A 641 26.11 -6.60 -10.88
CA LEU A 641 24.68 -6.85 -10.67
C LEU A 641 24.03 -5.68 -9.94
N LYS A 642 24.63 -5.24 -8.84
CA LYS A 642 24.17 -4.09 -8.04
C LYS A 642 24.14 -2.79 -8.85
N ALA A 643 25.17 -2.53 -9.64
CA ALA A 643 25.23 -1.34 -10.50
C ALA A 643 24.09 -1.34 -11.54
N ALA A 644 23.82 -2.49 -12.17
CA ALA A 644 22.70 -2.64 -13.10
C ALA A 644 21.34 -2.40 -12.42
N TRP A 645 21.22 -2.78 -11.15
CA TRP A 645 20.04 -2.55 -10.33
C TRP A 645 19.89 -1.10 -9.85
N GLN A 646 20.97 -0.40 -9.47
CA GLN A 646 20.91 0.97 -8.94
C GLN A 646 20.77 2.05 -10.02
N GLN A 647 21.35 1.85 -11.20
CA GLN A 647 21.46 2.89 -12.23
C GLN A 647 20.13 3.42 -12.82
N PRO A 648 19.07 2.61 -13.08
CA PRO A 648 17.97 3.02 -13.95
C PRO A 648 17.20 4.26 -13.49
N LEU A 649 16.98 4.43 -12.18
CA LEU A 649 16.21 5.55 -11.62
C LEU A 649 17.06 6.73 -11.15
N GLN A 650 18.38 6.61 -11.06
CA GLN A 650 19.27 7.72 -10.67
C GLN A 650 19.24 8.91 -11.63
N ARG A 651 18.83 8.69 -12.88
CA ARG A 651 18.75 9.71 -13.94
C ARG A 651 17.48 10.58 -13.90
N TYR A 652 16.54 10.29 -13.01
CA TYR A 652 15.27 11.02 -12.88
C TYR A 652 15.23 11.81 -11.59
#